data_AF-A0A5B9R9J7-F1
#
_entry.id   AF-A0A5B9R9J7-F1
#
_cell.length_a   1.000
_cell.length_b   1.000
_cell.length_c   1.000
_cell.angle_alpha   90.00
_cell.angle_beta   90.00
_cell.angle_gamma   90.00
#
_symmetry.space_group_name_H-M   'P 1'
#
loop_
_entity.id
_entity.type
_entity.pdbx_description
1 polymer ?
#
loop_
_entity_poly.entity_id
_entity_poly.type
_entity_poly.pdbx_seq_one_letter_code
_entity_poly.pdbx_strand_id
1 'polypeptide(L)'
;MPATYPNSHRCSKTAKTAGFSVGGNHDARLLAWLAMFAAGLAAVAGSSGCHRAHYRQQADAEAYALIDEKITDSCQVVEAPLRIEPARESRMYDAFDPDRQPMPVDDPVSHRYMACVDGRRGYPLWHVNGQTNAAESPDWWQFLPLDEDGVLVLDSDTAVRLALIHSTEYQRQLEQLYLAALDVSSERFRFDTQFFGGAQAFFAADGPDRGGLGGDSSSTLAVGPYSLGRRPLALQKSFATGADLVVGLANSIVWEFSGPDTQSATTVLDFALVQPLLRGAGRDVVLEQLTFSERNLLANVRAIERYRRNFYLFVTTGRNLGINVQRGGQGISSGFSGGSFGAAGGFLGLLQTQLQIENLEENVARLNENLVLLQDTLVEQLTMIQDNAEAIPRQRLQVAQAQQALLSAQTQLLTRRAAYQASVDSFLRDLGLPPYICVRIEDPMLKRFELIDRDLRMRREELTELRRSTGQANIALREFAEERIDPDTQLPIRTVRWSPELAEAIRGLKGKLGPLLRFRDELVQRDMVQVALDIERLETSLPKRRAQIERLQSQYEQQRDQICALLGLPTLDDSLFDLARVEALSGELRAEYVRLEQRFEGYELRILELEKQLTLLAQPEEDGADATNLVDRLRDDVIIASQDLLAELADDVLALQLVQARARTESVLLPEVDLTPREALEIARTNRRDWANARASLVDSWRLIEVTADDLESNLDVIFSGDVQNATDNPLDVRGSAGRLRVGLQWDAPLTRLQERNTYRESLIQFNQARRQYYQFEDGVWQGLRGQLRQLQANQYNFELSRQAVRIAAAQITLNSDIRQLNEARGAPSGPTAARDAISALNDLLSAQNSLLNVWVNYEVVRRDLDLDLGTMQLTAEGLWVDPGEITLQTVGGVALDDGLSEEQGMIDEAIVDAADEEFQLTPVAREEIPQVGRIELPEVGAARP
;
A
#
# COMPACT_ATOMS: atom_id res chain seq x y z
N MET A 1 -25.60 33.69 11.08
CA MET A 1 -27.02 33.63 11.52
C MET A 1 -27.30 32.23 12.07
N PRO A 2 -28.30 31.98 12.95
CA PRO A 2 -28.57 32.61 14.26
C PRO A 2 -28.96 31.56 15.36
N ALA A 3 -28.83 31.89 16.65
CA ALA A 3 -29.62 31.30 17.76
C ALA A 3 -29.33 32.10 19.06
N THR A 4 -30.04 33.18 19.39
CA THR A 4 -31.26 33.22 20.24
C THR A 4 -31.44 32.06 21.22
N TYR A 5 -31.36 32.35 22.53
CA TYR A 5 -32.43 31.99 23.47
C TYR A 5 -32.61 33.07 24.57
N PRO A 6 -33.86 33.30 25.07
CA PRO A 6 -34.23 34.41 25.94
C PRO A 6 -34.77 33.97 27.32
N ASN A 7 -35.20 34.98 28.10
CA ASN A 7 -36.16 34.93 29.24
C ASN A 7 -35.64 34.39 30.58
N SER A 8 -36.04 34.88 31.75
CA SER A 8 -36.83 36.04 32.20
C SER A 8 -36.97 35.87 33.72
N HIS A 9 -37.00 36.94 34.53
CA HIS A 9 -38.01 37.10 35.60
C HIS A 9 -38.05 38.54 36.14
N ARG A 10 -39.26 39.12 36.08
CA ARG A 10 -39.70 40.35 36.75
C ARG A 10 -39.71 40.17 38.27
N CYS A 11 -39.48 41.23 39.06
CA CYS A 11 -40.56 42.07 39.62
C CYS A 11 -40.03 43.16 40.57
N SER A 12 -40.65 44.33 40.50
CA SER A 12 -40.42 45.53 41.30
C SER A 12 -40.67 45.37 42.80
N LYS A 13 -39.97 46.17 43.63
CA LYS A 13 -40.63 47.03 44.64
C LYS A 13 -39.65 48.06 45.23
N THR A 14 -40.21 49.24 45.40
CA THR A 14 -39.70 50.47 46.03
C THR A 14 -39.18 50.29 47.46
N ALA A 15 -38.08 50.96 47.81
CA ALA A 15 -37.87 51.48 49.17
C ALA A 15 -36.99 52.74 49.16
N LYS A 16 -37.56 53.81 49.71
CA LYS A 16 -36.96 55.11 50.00
C LYS A 16 -35.90 55.00 51.11
N THR A 17 -34.78 55.69 50.89
CA THR A 17 -33.95 56.44 51.86
C THR A 17 -33.96 56.03 53.35
N ALA A 18 -32.79 55.68 53.87
CA ALA A 18 -32.33 56.17 55.18
C ALA A 18 -30.79 56.17 55.19
N GLY A 19 -30.21 57.33 55.48
CA GLY A 19 -28.77 57.49 55.62
C GLY A 19 -28.26 56.79 56.88
N PHE A 20 -27.02 56.33 56.81
CA PHE A 20 -26.26 55.93 57.99
C PHE A 20 -24.82 56.39 57.81
N SER A 21 -24.42 57.38 58.60
CA SER A 21 -23.01 57.70 58.80
C SER A 21 -22.43 56.66 59.74
N VAL A 22 -21.32 56.03 59.36
CA VAL A 22 -20.52 55.22 60.29
C VAL A 22 -19.07 55.67 60.18
N GLY A 23 -18.61 56.32 61.25
CA GLY A 23 -17.21 56.32 61.61
C GLY A 23 -16.90 55.03 62.38
N GLY A 24 -15.72 54.47 62.15
CA GLY A 24 -15.19 53.35 62.93
C GLY A 24 -14.40 52.36 62.09
N ASN A 25 -13.08 52.33 62.30
CA ASN A 25 -12.04 51.52 61.64
C ASN A 25 -12.22 49.97 61.64
N HIS A 26 -13.37 49.43 62.06
CA HIS A 26 -13.62 47.99 62.10
C HIS A 26 -14.31 47.42 60.85
N ASP A 27 -15.06 48.23 60.09
CA ASP A 27 -15.81 47.73 58.92
C ASP A 27 -14.94 47.54 57.67
N ALA A 28 -13.80 48.23 57.57
CA ALA A 28 -12.87 48.11 56.43
C ALA A 28 -12.22 46.72 56.34
N ARG A 29 -11.94 46.07 57.49
CA ARG A 29 -11.35 44.71 57.52
C ARG A 29 -12.35 43.64 57.10
N LEU A 30 -13.62 43.82 57.40
CA LEU A 30 -14.69 42.87 57.10
C LEU A 30 -15.12 42.96 55.62
N LEU A 31 -15.16 44.18 55.07
CA LEU A 31 -15.34 44.43 53.64
C LEU A 31 -14.15 43.94 52.80
N ALA A 32 -12.92 44.11 53.26
CA ALA A 32 -11.72 43.58 52.59
C ALA A 32 -11.71 42.03 52.58
N TRP A 33 -12.12 41.38 53.67
CA TRP A 33 -12.27 39.92 53.73
C TRP A 33 -13.37 39.42 52.80
N LEU A 34 -14.53 40.07 52.76
CA LEU A 34 -15.63 39.73 51.83
C LEU A 34 -15.24 39.96 50.37
N ALA A 35 -14.49 41.02 50.06
CA ALA A 35 -13.97 41.28 48.71
C ALA A 35 -12.89 40.27 48.30
N MET A 36 -11.99 39.86 49.21
CA MET A 36 -11.05 38.76 48.96
C MET A 36 -11.77 37.42 48.80
N PHE A 37 -12.83 37.17 49.58
CA PHE A 37 -13.63 35.95 49.45
C PHE A 37 -14.40 35.93 48.12
N ALA A 38 -14.96 37.06 47.69
CA ALA A 38 -15.67 37.20 46.43
C ALA A 38 -14.73 37.16 45.21
N ALA A 39 -13.55 37.79 45.28
CA ALA A 39 -12.51 37.70 44.25
C ALA A 39 -11.89 36.29 44.19
N GLY A 40 -11.72 35.64 45.35
CA GLY A 40 -11.34 34.23 45.44
C GLY A 40 -12.41 33.30 44.85
N LEU A 41 -13.70 33.55 45.13
CA LEU A 41 -14.80 32.79 44.55
C LEU A 41 -14.91 33.00 43.03
N ALA A 42 -14.66 34.22 42.55
CA ALA A 42 -14.65 34.53 41.11
C ALA A 42 -13.44 33.91 40.40
N ALA A 43 -12.27 33.86 41.03
CA ALA A 43 -11.09 33.14 40.50
C ALA A 43 -11.29 31.62 40.47
N VAL A 44 -12.01 31.06 41.47
CA VAL A 44 -12.38 29.64 41.52
C VAL A 44 -13.51 29.32 40.52
N ALA A 45 -14.46 30.22 40.30
CA ALA A 45 -15.51 30.06 39.29
C ALA A 45 -15.00 30.26 37.85
N GLY A 46 -13.97 31.07 37.65
CA GLY A 46 -13.30 31.23 36.34
C GLY A 46 -12.42 30.04 35.94
N SER A 47 -11.94 29.26 36.92
CA SER A 47 -11.09 28.09 36.67
C SER A 47 -11.87 26.80 36.40
N SER A 48 -13.18 26.75 36.68
CA SER A 48 -14.01 25.59 36.34
C SER A 48 -14.23 25.35 34.85
N GLY A 49 -13.88 26.32 33.98
CA GLY A 49 -13.92 26.17 32.51
C GLY A 49 -12.58 25.79 31.87
N CYS A 50 -11.46 25.87 32.60
CA CYS A 50 -10.11 25.64 32.06
C CYS A 50 -9.65 24.21 32.34
N HIS A 51 -10.38 23.21 31.85
CA HIS A 51 -9.91 21.83 31.86
C HIS A 51 -9.34 21.47 30.49
N ARG A 52 -8.24 20.72 30.47
CA ARG A 52 -7.61 20.23 29.22
C ARG A 52 -8.59 19.50 28.28
N ALA A 53 -9.55 18.73 28.79
CA ALA A 53 -10.54 18.06 27.93
C ALA A 53 -11.40 19.07 27.15
N HIS A 54 -11.72 20.23 27.74
CA HIS A 54 -12.47 21.28 27.06
C HIS A 54 -11.66 21.87 25.90
N TYR A 55 -10.37 22.17 26.11
CA TYR A 55 -9.50 22.68 25.06
C TYR A 55 -9.27 21.64 23.95
N ARG A 56 -9.15 20.36 24.29
CA ARG A 56 -9.05 19.27 23.32
C ARG A 56 -10.31 19.18 22.45
N GLN A 57 -11.49 19.09 23.07
CA GLN A 57 -12.77 19.02 22.33
C GLN A 57 -13.02 20.26 21.47
N GLN A 58 -12.62 21.44 21.93
CA GLN A 58 -12.69 22.66 21.14
C GLN A 58 -11.77 22.58 19.91
N ALA A 59 -10.52 22.18 20.10
CA ALA A 59 -9.57 22.00 19.00
C ALA A 59 -10.05 20.95 17.99
N ASP A 60 -10.60 19.82 18.46
CA ASP A 60 -11.17 18.76 17.62
C ASP A 60 -12.33 19.29 16.77
N ALA A 61 -13.29 19.99 17.39
CA ALA A 61 -14.44 20.55 16.70
C ALA A 61 -14.05 21.56 15.61
N GLU A 62 -13.08 22.43 15.89
CA GLU A 62 -12.58 23.43 14.93
C GLU A 62 -11.79 22.75 13.79
N ALA A 63 -10.87 21.85 14.11
CA ALA A 63 -10.08 21.14 13.11
C ALA A 63 -10.95 20.30 12.17
N TYR A 64 -11.92 19.55 12.69
CA TYR A 64 -12.84 18.75 11.88
C TYR A 64 -13.75 19.61 11.00
N ALA A 65 -14.25 20.74 11.50
CA ALA A 65 -15.03 21.66 10.69
C ALA A 65 -14.21 22.23 9.51
N LEU A 66 -12.93 22.54 9.72
CA LEU A 66 -12.02 23.02 8.67
C LEU A 66 -11.73 21.94 7.62
N ILE A 67 -11.53 20.69 8.05
CA ILE A 67 -11.32 19.56 7.12
C ILE A 67 -12.57 19.33 6.27
N ASP A 68 -13.76 19.29 6.91
CA ASP A 68 -15.03 19.07 6.21
C ASP A 68 -15.36 20.25 5.24
N GLU A 69 -15.00 21.49 5.60
CA GLU A 69 -15.03 22.67 4.72
C GLU A 69 -14.20 22.41 3.44
N LYS A 70 -12.93 21.99 3.59
CA LYS A 70 -12.04 21.77 2.45
C LYS A 70 -12.37 20.54 1.61
N ILE A 71 -12.95 19.50 2.20
CA ILE A 71 -13.49 18.36 1.45
C ILE A 71 -14.60 18.84 0.50
N THR A 72 -15.50 19.68 1.01
CA THR A 72 -16.59 20.27 0.21
C THR A 72 -16.05 21.16 -0.91
N ASP A 73 -15.08 22.04 -0.62
CA ASP A 73 -14.43 22.91 -1.60
C ASP A 73 -13.71 22.12 -2.71
N SER A 74 -13.19 20.94 -2.38
CA SER A 74 -12.49 20.08 -3.32
C SER A 74 -13.41 19.22 -4.19
N CYS A 75 -14.74 19.34 -4.02
CA CYS A 75 -15.78 18.51 -4.67
C CYS A 75 -15.53 17.01 -4.51
N GLN A 76 -14.90 16.61 -3.40
CA GLN A 76 -14.57 15.20 -3.17
C GLN A 76 -15.75 14.46 -2.56
N VAL A 77 -16.05 13.29 -3.13
CA VAL A 77 -16.96 12.33 -2.50
C VAL A 77 -16.15 11.56 -1.47
N VAL A 78 -16.27 11.98 -0.21
CA VAL A 78 -15.70 11.26 0.92
C VAL A 78 -16.86 10.59 1.66
N GLU A 79 -16.95 9.26 1.55
CA GLU A 79 -18.08 8.51 2.13
C GLU A 79 -17.97 8.35 3.66
N ALA A 80 -16.77 8.44 4.23
CA ALA A 80 -16.51 8.36 5.67
C ALA A 80 -15.72 9.58 6.18
N PRO A 81 -16.14 10.22 7.28
CA PRO A 81 -15.47 11.42 7.79
C PRO A 81 -14.02 11.12 8.19
N LEU A 82 -13.09 11.99 7.77
CA LEU A 82 -11.68 11.89 8.16
C LEU A 82 -11.52 12.39 9.60
N ARG A 83 -11.23 11.47 10.54
CA ARG A 83 -11.11 11.75 11.98
C ARG A 83 -9.80 11.18 12.52
N ILE A 84 -9.30 11.73 13.63
CA ILE A 84 -8.01 11.31 14.21
C ILE A 84 -8.16 10.09 15.13
N GLU A 85 -9.34 9.85 15.70
CA GLU A 85 -9.50 8.79 16.69
C GLU A 85 -9.47 7.41 16.01
N PRO A 86 -8.57 6.49 16.44
CA PRO A 86 -8.60 5.12 15.95
C PRO A 86 -9.91 4.43 16.31
N ALA A 87 -10.39 3.56 15.43
CA ALA A 87 -11.56 2.71 15.70
C ALA A 87 -11.27 1.77 16.88
N ARG A 88 -12.31 1.33 17.62
CA ARG A 88 -12.14 0.49 18.84
C ARG A 88 -11.49 -0.85 18.54
N GLU A 89 -11.74 -1.37 17.34
CA GLU A 89 -11.16 -2.59 16.81
C GLU A 89 -9.65 -2.45 16.55
N SER A 90 -9.15 -1.22 16.41
CA SER A 90 -7.75 -0.96 16.13
C SER A 90 -6.85 -1.37 17.30
N ARG A 91 -5.66 -1.84 16.91
CA ARG A 91 -4.56 -2.11 17.84
C ARG A 91 -4.05 -0.84 18.51
N MET A 92 -4.19 0.29 17.80
CA MET A 92 -3.80 1.63 18.25
C MET A 92 -4.85 2.29 19.15
N TYR A 93 -6.02 1.67 19.33
CA TYR A 93 -7.07 2.22 20.17
C TYR A 93 -6.61 2.33 21.62
N ASP A 94 -6.75 3.52 22.19
CA ASP A 94 -6.54 3.75 23.61
C ASP A 94 -7.91 3.84 24.33
N ALA A 95 -8.14 2.89 25.25
CA ALA A 95 -9.35 2.84 26.06
C ALA A 95 -9.28 3.76 27.30
N PHE A 96 -8.10 4.30 27.61
CA PHE A 96 -7.92 5.18 28.76
C PHE A 96 -8.42 6.60 28.45
N ASP A 97 -8.61 7.39 29.51
CA ASP A 97 -8.89 8.82 29.34
C ASP A 97 -7.71 9.46 28.58
N PRO A 98 -7.89 9.97 27.34
CA PRO A 98 -6.79 10.51 26.51
C PRO A 98 -6.07 11.67 27.21
N ASP A 99 -6.79 12.25 28.14
CA ASP A 99 -6.45 13.39 28.92
C ASP A 99 -5.64 12.91 30.16
N ARG A 100 -6.08 11.88 30.91
CA ARG A 100 -5.32 11.22 32.01
C ARG A 100 -4.83 9.84 31.61
N GLN A 101 -3.89 9.76 30.66
CA GLN A 101 -3.29 8.47 30.33
C GLN A 101 -2.44 7.93 31.49
N PRO A 102 -2.50 6.62 31.77
CA PRO A 102 -1.60 5.96 32.71
C PRO A 102 -0.18 5.92 32.16
N MET A 103 0.81 5.88 33.05
CA MET A 103 2.22 5.80 32.66
C MET A 103 2.56 4.39 32.15
N PRO A 104 3.20 4.22 30.98
CA PRO A 104 3.69 2.91 30.55
C PRO A 104 4.82 2.40 31.47
N VAL A 105 5.05 1.10 31.49
CA VAL A 105 6.21 0.53 32.20
C VAL A 105 7.50 1.04 31.56
N ASP A 106 8.28 1.81 32.32
CA ASP A 106 9.55 2.39 31.89
C ASP A 106 10.73 1.42 32.10
N ASP A 107 11.82 1.65 31.37
CA ASP A 107 13.08 0.95 31.59
C ASP A 107 13.63 1.23 33.00
N PRO A 108 14.11 0.22 33.74
CA PRO A 108 14.59 0.40 35.11
C PRO A 108 15.74 1.40 35.29
N VAL A 109 16.56 1.65 34.25
CA VAL A 109 17.68 2.60 34.31
C VAL A 109 17.17 4.02 34.02
N SER A 110 16.37 4.19 32.97
CA SER A 110 15.72 5.47 32.64
C SER A 110 14.82 5.96 33.78
N HIS A 111 14.08 5.05 34.42
CA HIS A 111 13.19 5.36 35.52
C HIS A 111 13.90 6.02 36.71
N ARG A 112 15.19 5.71 36.93
CA ARG A 112 15.99 6.36 37.99
C ARG A 112 16.08 7.87 37.78
N TYR A 113 16.14 8.31 36.53
CA TYR A 113 16.15 9.73 36.21
C TYR A 113 14.79 10.38 36.48
N MET A 114 13.68 9.66 36.36
CA MET A 114 12.38 10.20 36.80
C MET A 114 12.31 10.41 38.31
N ALA A 115 12.98 9.56 39.09
CA ALA A 115 13.06 9.70 40.55
C ALA A 115 14.07 10.78 40.98
N CYS A 116 15.20 10.91 40.27
CA CYS A 116 16.25 11.87 40.56
C CYS A 116 17.04 12.25 39.29
N VAL A 117 16.96 13.52 38.87
CA VAL A 117 17.79 14.08 37.79
C VAL A 117 18.85 14.98 38.41
N ASP A 118 20.13 14.74 38.11
CA ASP A 118 21.25 15.59 38.58
C ASP A 118 21.24 15.82 40.10
N GLY A 119 20.97 14.76 40.89
CA GLY A 119 20.89 14.83 42.35
C GLY A 119 19.64 15.54 42.90
N ARG A 120 18.73 16.00 42.04
CA ARG A 120 17.46 16.65 42.42
C ARG A 120 16.31 15.66 42.30
N ARG A 121 15.50 15.57 43.36
CA ARG A 121 14.31 14.71 43.38
C ARG A 121 13.35 15.11 42.26
N GLY A 122 12.92 14.13 41.47
CA GLY A 122 11.96 14.31 40.40
C GLY A 122 10.53 14.55 40.91
N TYR A 123 9.62 14.80 39.97
CA TYR A 123 8.24 15.15 40.26
C TYR A 123 7.49 13.97 40.93
N PRO A 124 6.85 14.17 42.11
CA PRO A 124 6.30 13.06 42.89
C PRO A 124 4.99 12.47 42.35
N LEU A 125 4.30 13.16 41.43
CA LEU A 125 2.96 12.80 40.95
C LEU A 125 2.95 12.13 39.57
N TRP A 126 4.10 11.63 39.09
CA TRP A 126 4.17 10.88 37.84
C TRP A 126 3.24 9.66 37.81
N HIS A 127 2.97 9.02 38.95
CA HIS A 127 2.18 7.78 39.06
C HIS A 127 0.69 8.00 39.36
N VAL A 128 0.20 9.25 39.42
CA VAL A 128 -1.17 9.55 39.86
C VAL A 128 -2.24 8.95 38.94
N ASN A 129 -1.97 8.87 37.65
CA ASN A 129 -2.91 8.32 36.67
C ASN A 129 -2.81 6.79 36.54
N GLY A 130 -2.05 6.13 37.41
CA GLY A 130 -1.79 4.69 37.34
C GLY A 130 -0.66 4.33 36.38
N GLN A 131 -0.43 3.03 36.25
CA GLN A 131 0.54 2.45 35.32
C GLN A 131 -0.14 1.44 34.41
N THR A 132 0.30 1.37 33.15
CA THR A 132 -0.12 0.36 32.19
C THR A 132 1.09 -0.46 31.75
N ASN A 133 0.92 -1.77 31.66
CA ASN A 133 1.88 -2.69 31.05
C ASN A 133 1.58 -2.96 29.58
N ALA A 134 0.42 -2.51 29.08
CA ALA A 134 0.02 -2.67 27.70
C ALA A 134 0.32 -1.37 26.94
N ALA A 135 1.12 -1.48 25.87
CA ALA A 135 1.35 -0.41 24.90
C ALA A 135 0.34 -0.46 23.73
N GLU A 136 -0.35 -1.59 23.58
CA GLU A 136 -1.42 -1.82 22.61
C GLU A 136 -2.76 -1.97 23.34
N SER A 137 -3.86 -1.82 22.61
CA SER A 137 -5.19 -2.14 23.13
C SER A 137 -5.20 -3.57 23.73
N PRO A 138 -5.85 -3.83 24.87
CA PRO A 138 -5.88 -5.18 25.42
C PRO A 138 -6.82 -6.13 24.67
N ASP A 139 -7.83 -5.60 23.97
CA ASP A 139 -8.92 -6.39 23.38
C ASP A 139 -8.88 -6.47 21.84
N TRP A 140 -7.93 -5.81 21.17
CA TRP A 140 -7.95 -5.70 19.69
C TRP A 140 -7.94 -7.07 18.98
N TRP A 141 -7.27 -8.08 19.57
CA TRP A 141 -7.20 -9.43 18.99
C TRP A 141 -8.58 -10.10 18.86
N GLN A 142 -9.57 -9.67 19.64
CA GLN A 142 -10.93 -10.24 19.63
C GLN A 142 -11.72 -9.82 18.39
N PHE A 143 -11.30 -8.77 17.70
CA PHE A 143 -11.93 -8.25 16.49
C PHE A 143 -11.31 -8.82 15.21
N LEU A 144 -10.25 -9.62 15.31
CA LEU A 144 -9.66 -10.28 14.15
C LEU A 144 -10.59 -11.39 13.64
N PRO A 145 -10.79 -11.51 12.31
CA PRO A 145 -11.56 -12.60 11.72
C PRO A 145 -10.74 -13.90 11.74
N LEU A 146 -10.65 -14.52 12.91
CA LEU A 146 -9.97 -15.80 13.10
C LEU A 146 -10.93 -16.96 12.79
N ASP A 147 -10.40 -18.03 12.19
CA ASP A 147 -11.12 -19.29 12.02
C ASP A 147 -11.24 -20.09 13.34
N GLU A 148 -11.91 -21.25 13.30
CA GLU A 148 -12.11 -22.11 14.47
C GLU A 148 -10.79 -22.60 15.10
N ASP A 149 -9.71 -22.64 14.31
CA ASP A 149 -8.36 -23.04 14.72
C ASP A 149 -7.51 -21.86 15.22
N GLY A 150 -8.05 -20.63 15.20
CA GLY A 150 -7.34 -19.42 15.59
C GLY A 150 -6.40 -18.86 14.52
N VAL A 151 -6.56 -19.26 13.26
CA VAL A 151 -5.79 -18.78 12.10
C VAL A 151 -6.52 -17.64 11.41
N LEU A 152 -5.79 -16.57 11.10
CA LEU A 152 -6.33 -15.43 10.35
C LEU A 152 -6.35 -15.77 8.86
N VAL A 153 -7.54 -15.91 8.28
CA VAL A 153 -7.71 -16.11 6.83
C VAL A 153 -7.76 -14.74 6.15
N LEU A 154 -6.84 -14.49 5.22
CA LEU A 154 -6.73 -13.23 4.48
C LEU A 154 -7.06 -13.42 3.00
N ASP A 155 -8.08 -12.70 2.54
CA ASP A 155 -8.31 -12.35 1.14
C ASP A 155 -7.85 -10.90 0.86
N SER A 156 -7.88 -10.44 -0.40
CA SER A 156 -7.45 -9.08 -0.74
C SER A 156 -8.22 -8.00 0.02
N ASP A 157 -9.53 -8.21 0.21
CA ASP A 157 -10.44 -7.21 0.74
C ASP A 157 -10.30 -7.10 2.27
N THR A 158 -10.20 -8.23 2.95
CA THR A 158 -9.93 -8.32 4.39
C THR A 158 -8.54 -7.78 4.71
N ALA A 159 -7.55 -8.03 3.86
CA ALA A 159 -6.22 -7.44 4.02
C ALA A 159 -6.29 -5.90 3.99
N VAL A 160 -7.00 -5.30 3.02
CA VAL A 160 -7.18 -3.84 2.96
C VAL A 160 -7.95 -3.31 4.16
N ARG A 161 -9.04 -3.96 4.57
CA ARG A 161 -9.84 -3.54 5.73
C ARG A 161 -9.01 -3.55 7.02
N LEU A 162 -8.25 -4.62 7.25
CA LEU A 162 -7.35 -4.70 8.40
C LEU A 162 -6.25 -3.64 8.32
N ALA A 163 -5.68 -3.40 7.14
CA ALA A 163 -4.68 -2.36 6.95
C ALA A 163 -5.21 -0.97 7.29
N LEU A 164 -6.43 -0.62 6.87
CA LEU A 164 -7.03 0.69 7.16
C LEU A 164 -7.28 0.90 8.66
N ILE A 165 -7.54 -0.17 9.41
CA ILE A 165 -7.81 -0.12 10.85
C ILE A 165 -6.51 -0.12 11.67
N HIS A 166 -5.54 -0.96 11.31
CA HIS A 166 -4.36 -1.26 12.14
C HIS A 166 -3.07 -0.58 11.66
N SER A 167 -3.00 -0.06 10.42
CA SER A 167 -1.78 0.53 9.89
C SER A 167 -1.44 1.87 10.55
N THR A 168 -0.29 1.91 11.21
CA THR A 168 0.27 3.13 11.81
C THR A 168 0.61 4.20 10.78
N GLU A 169 0.95 3.79 9.55
CA GLU A 169 1.31 4.71 8.47
C GLU A 169 0.08 5.44 7.92
N TYR A 170 -1.06 4.74 7.82
CA TYR A 170 -2.35 5.36 7.48
C TYR A 170 -2.79 6.36 8.55
N GLN A 171 -2.71 5.96 9.82
CA GLN A 171 -3.03 6.81 10.97
C GLN A 171 -2.17 8.09 10.99
N ARG A 172 -0.87 7.97 10.71
CA ARG A 172 0.04 9.11 10.62
C ARG A 172 -0.41 10.16 9.60
N GLN A 173 -0.99 9.76 8.47
CA GLN A 173 -1.48 10.73 7.48
C GLN A 173 -2.71 11.50 7.97
N LEU A 174 -3.61 10.84 8.71
CA LEU A 174 -4.76 11.50 9.34
C LEU A 174 -4.30 12.50 10.41
N GLU A 175 -3.31 12.13 11.22
CA GLU A 175 -2.70 13.02 12.22
C GLU A 175 -2.05 14.24 11.56
N GLN A 176 -1.31 14.06 10.46
CA GLN A 176 -0.72 15.18 9.72
C GLN A 176 -1.78 16.12 9.13
N LEU A 177 -2.89 15.57 8.63
CA LEU A 177 -4.01 16.37 8.12
C LEU A 177 -4.66 17.18 9.25
N TYR A 178 -4.88 16.56 10.41
CA TYR A 178 -5.40 17.22 11.59
C TYR A 178 -4.47 18.35 12.08
N LEU A 179 -3.17 18.12 12.15
CA LEU A 179 -2.19 19.14 12.53
C LEU A 179 -2.15 20.31 11.53
N ALA A 180 -2.29 20.04 10.23
CA ALA A 180 -2.40 21.10 9.23
C ALA A 180 -3.70 21.93 9.39
N ALA A 181 -4.79 21.32 9.83
CA ALA A 181 -6.02 22.04 10.14
C ALA A 181 -5.87 22.93 11.38
N LEU A 182 -5.12 22.49 12.41
CA LEU A 182 -4.79 23.32 13.56
C LEU A 182 -3.95 24.54 13.17
N ASP A 183 -3.06 24.42 12.18
CA ASP A 183 -2.29 25.56 11.67
C ASP A 183 -3.24 26.62 11.08
N VAL A 184 -4.25 26.20 10.30
CA VAL A 184 -5.28 27.11 9.77
C VAL A 184 -6.11 27.75 10.88
N SER A 185 -6.55 26.98 11.89
CA SER A 185 -7.24 27.55 13.06
C SER A 185 -6.38 28.62 13.73
N SER A 186 -5.08 28.35 13.91
CA SER A 186 -4.16 29.30 14.54
C SER A 186 -3.98 30.59 13.73
N GLU A 187 -3.89 30.51 12.40
CA GLU A 187 -3.79 31.71 11.55
C GLU A 187 -5.10 32.50 11.52
N ARG A 188 -6.27 31.81 11.50
CA ARG A 188 -7.58 32.49 11.63
C ARG A 188 -7.69 33.21 12.98
N PHE A 189 -7.22 32.59 14.06
CA PHE A 189 -7.27 33.16 15.42
C PHE A 189 -6.41 34.43 15.58
N ARG A 190 -5.35 34.61 14.78
CA ARG A 190 -4.54 35.84 14.80
C ARG A 190 -5.34 37.09 14.45
N PHE A 191 -6.36 36.95 13.59
CA PHE A 191 -7.25 38.04 13.17
C PHE A 191 -8.49 38.19 14.05
N ASP A 192 -8.70 37.29 15.00
CA ASP A 192 -9.77 37.39 15.98
C ASP A 192 -9.37 38.26 17.18
N THR A 193 -10.34 38.56 18.04
CA THR A 193 -10.16 39.39 19.23
C THR A 193 -9.63 38.54 20.38
N GLN A 194 -8.38 38.75 20.74
CA GLN A 194 -7.68 37.99 21.77
C GLN A 194 -7.78 38.70 23.12
N PHE A 195 -8.16 37.97 24.16
CA PHE A 195 -8.27 38.48 25.53
C PHE A 195 -7.17 37.87 26.39
N PHE A 196 -6.37 38.74 27.01
CA PHE A 196 -5.33 38.37 27.94
C PHE A 196 -5.66 38.93 29.32
N GLY A 197 -5.44 38.12 30.35
CA GLY A 197 -5.61 38.58 31.72
C GLY A 197 -5.06 37.62 32.75
N GLY A 198 -4.56 38.18 33.84
CA GLY A 198 -4.09 37.42 35.00
C GLY A 198 -4.05 38.30 36.24
N ALA A 199 -3.75 37.70 37.39
CA ALA A 199 -3.60 38.39 38.67
C ALA A 199 -2.34 37.91 39.38
N GLN A 200 -1.68 38.83 40.09
CA GLN A 200 -0.53 38.58 40.96
C GLN A 200 -0.76 39.23 42.32
N ALA A 201 -0.17 38.61 43.33
CA ALA A 201 -0.03 39.18 44.67
C ALA A 201 1.40 38.94 45.13
N PHE A 202 2.10 40.01 45.51
CA PHE A 202 3.45 39.93 46.05
C PHE A 202 3.51 40.57 47.42
N PHE A 203 4.15 39.87 48.35
CA PHE A 203 4.54 40.42 49.64
C PHE A 203 6.06 40.64 49.62
N ALA A 204 6.48 41.89 49.84
CA ALA A 204 7.88 42.26 49.95
C ALA A 204 8.16 42.81 51.34
N ALA A 205 9.15 42.25 52.02
CA ALA A 205 9.64 42.74 53.30
C ALA A 205 11.11 43.15 53.14
N ASP A 206 11.37 44.43 53.35
CA ASP A 206 12.70 45.01 53.25
C ASP A 206 13.28 45.25 54.64
N GLY A 207 14.50 44.78 54.84
CA GLY A 207 15.24 45.04 56.07
C GLY A 207 15.69 46.51 56.17
N PRO A 208 16.01 46.96 57.39
CA PRO A 208 16.29 48.37 57.68
C PRO A 208 17.45 48.95 56.88
N ASP A 209 18.43 48.13 56.47
CA ASP A 209 19.60 48.59 55.71
C ASP A 209 19.48 48.46 54.18
N ARG A 210 18.33 48.00 53.64
CA ARG A 210 18.17 47.76 52.18
C ARG A 210 18.17 49.06 51.36
N GLY A 211 17.59 50.13 51.90
CA GLY A 211 17.51 51.46 51.25
C GLY A 211 18.64 52.41 51.63
N GLY A 212 19.55 51.98 52.53
CA GLY A 212 20.59 52.80 53.14
C GLY A 212 20.80 52.41 54.60
N LEU A 213 22.03 52.59 55.12
CA LEU A 213 22.38 52.26 56.51
C LEU A 213 21.53 53.07 57.50
N GLY A 214 20.81 52.38 58.39
CA GLY A 214 19.97 52.99 59.42
C GLY A 214 18.57 53.41 58.97
N GLY A 215 18.03 52.80 57.92
CA GLY A 215 16.64 52.97 57.48
C GLY A 215 15.63 52.16 58.30
N ASP A 216 14.34 52.36 58.03
CA ASP A 216 13.25 51.61 58.63
C ASP A 216 12.95 50.32 57.85
N SER A 217 12.41 49.32 58.55
CA SER A 217 11.89 48.12 57.88
C SER A 217 10.56 48.44 57.20
N SER A 218 10.43 48.11 55.91
CA SER A 218 9.16 48.27 55.18
C SER A 218 8.58 46.91 54.81
N SER A 219 7.26 46.81 54.87
CA SER A 219 6.52 45.62 54.47
C SER A 219 5.36 46.04 53.58
N THR A 220 5.38 45.57 52.33
CA THR A 220 4.39 45.94 51.31
C THR A 220 3.68 44.70 50.78
N LEU A 221 2.36 44.78 50.62
CA LEU A 221 1.56 43.83 49.83
C LEU A 221 1.10 44.58 48.58
N ALA A 222 1.54 44.10 47.42
CA ALA A 222 1.09 44.60 46.13
C ALA A 222 0.18 43.55 45.49
N VAL A 223 -1.06 43.93 45.18
CA VAL A 223 -1.98 43.12 44.38
C VAL A 223 -2.24 43.87 43.08
N GLY A 224 -2.10 43.18 41.96
CA GLY A 224 -2.35 43.76 40.66
C GLY A 224 -2.54 42.69 39.60
N PRO A 225 -2.89 43.05 38.37
CA PRO A 225 -3.01 42.10 37.29
C PRO A 225 -1.61 41.62 36.86
N TYR A 226 -1.57 40.40 36.33
CA TYR A 226 -0.34 39.74 35.88
C TYR A 226 -0.48 39.35 34.42
N SER A 227 0.60 39.52 33.67
CA SER A 227 0.75 38.94 32.34
C SER A 227 2.20 38.59 32.10
N LEU A 228 2.41 37.52 31.35
CA LEU A 228 3.71 37.19 30.76
C LEU A 228 4.08 38.16 29.62
N GLY A 229 3.08 38.88 29.08
CA GLY A 229 3.24 39.93 28.09
C GLY A 229 3.36 41.33 28.72
N ARG A 230 3.50 42.35 27.88
CA ARG A 230 3.69 43.76 28.32
C ARG A 230 2.50 44.37 29.07
N ARG A 231 1.30 43.80 28.94
CA ARG A 231 0.04 44.37 29.46
C ARG A 231 -0.74 43.34 30.28
N PRO A 232 -1.18 43.69 31.50
CA PRO A 232 -1.63 42.71 32.47
C PRO A 232 -3.12 42.31 32.32
N LEU A 233 -3.99 43.20 31.85
CA LEU A 233 -5.22 42.85 31.14
C LEU A 233 -5.14 43.50 29.76
N ALA A 234 -5.37 42.75 28.69
CA ALA A 234 -5.30 43.29 27.34
C ALA A 234 -6.31 42.64 26.39
N LEU A 235 -6.81 43.44 25.46
CA LEU A 235 -7.51 43.02 24.27
C LEU A 235 -6.60 43.33 23.08
N GLN A 236 -6.31 42.35 22.24
CA GLN A 236 -5.53 42.52 21.01
C GLN A 236 -6.34 42.05 19.81
N LYS A 237 -6.24 42.79 18.69
CA LYS A 237 -6.81 42.40 17.42
C LYS A 237 -5.93 42.90 16.27
N SER A 238 -5.57 41.99 15.37
CA SER A 238 -4.94 42.35 14.09
C SER A 238 -6.00 42.49 12.99
N PHE A 239 -5.78 43.39 12.04
CA PHE A 239 -6.68 43.67 10.93
C PHE A 239 -6.05 43.22 9.62
N ALA A 240 -6.89 42.90 8.63
CA ALA A 240 -6.44 42.53 7.27
C ALA A 240 -5.67 43.65 6.53
N THR A 241 -5.68 44.88 7.03
CA THR A 241 -4.89 46.00 6.50
C THR A 241 -3.47 46.07 7.07
N GLY A 242 -3.12 45.19 8.01
CA GLY A 242 -1.87 45.22 8.77
C GLY A 242 -1.95 46.05 10.06
N ALA A 243 -3.10 46.67 10.34
CA ALA A 243 -3.26 47.38 11.60
C ALA A 243 -3.31 46.41 12.79
N ASP A 244 -2.67 46.82 13.89
CA ASP A 244 -2.77 46.15 15.18
C ASP A 244 -3.39 47.10 16.20
N LEU A 245 -4.49 46.67 16.82
CA LEU A 245 -5.12 47.34 17.95
C LEU A 245 -4.88 46.57 19.23
N VAL A 246 -4.28 47.24 20.21
CA VAL A 246 -4.10 46.70 21.56
C VAL A 246 -4.72 47.66 22.56
N VAL A 247 -5.65 47.18 23.38
CA VAL A 247 -6.26 47.92 24.50
C VAL A 247 -5.84 47.26 25.80
N GLY A 248 -5.19 48.00 26.70
CA GLY A 248 -4.70 47.53 27.99
C GLY A 248 -5.48 48.13 29.15
N LEU A 249 -5.66 47.35 30.21
CA LEU A 249 -6.14 47.81 31.51
C LEU A 249 -5.20 47.26 32.60
N ALA A 250 -4.66 48.14 33.44
CA ALA A 250 -3.83 47.77 34.58
C ALA A 250 -4.41 48.42 35.85
N ASN A 251 -4.56 47.66 36.92
CA ASN A 251 -4.99 48.16 38.23
C ASN A 251 -4.11 47.56 39.33
N SER A 252 -3.20 48.33 39.93
CA SER A 252 -2.40 47.87 41.06
C SER A 252 -2.75 48.60 42.34
N ILE A 253 -2.86 47.85 43.43
CA ILE A 253 -3.10 48.36 44.77
C ILE A 253 -1.93 47.92 45.64
N VAL A 254 -1.28 48.87 46.30
CA VAL A 254 -0.15 48.65 47.20
C VAL A 254 -0.55 49.10 48.60
N TRP A 255 -0.41 48.20 49.56
CA TRP A 255 -0.56 48.48 50.99
C TRP A 255 0.81 48.38 51.66
N GLU A 256 1.19 49.41 52.40
CA GLU A 256 2.38 49.43 53.24
C GLU A 256 1.97 49.29 54.72
N PHE A 257 2.46 48.26 55.40
CA PHE A 257 2.04 47.91 56.78
C PHE A 257 3.04 48.32 57.86
N SER A 258 4.25 48.75 57.48
CA SER A 258 5.25 49.28 58.40
C SER A 258 5.88 50.54 57.81
N GLY A 259 5.60 51.68 58.44
CA GLY A 259 5.77 53.02 57.87
C GLY A 259 4.50 53.86 58.11
N PRO A 260 4.27 54.96 57.38
CA PRO A 260 3.10 55.85 57.57
C PRO A 260 1.72 55.24 57.20
N ASP A 261 1.59 53.90 57.11
CA ASP A 261 0.34 53.16 56.87
C ASP A 261 -0.41 53.67 55.61
N THR A 262 0.31 53.83 54.49
CA THR A 262 -0.23 54.38 53.25
C THR A 262 -0.76 53.30 52.31
N GLN A 263 -1.93 53.58 51.70
CA GLN A 263 -2.48 52.82 50.59
C GLN A 263 -2.35 53.66 49.33
N SER A 264 -1.84 53.07 48.25
CA SER A 264 -1.91 53.67 46.92
C SER A 264 -2.61 52.71 45.96
N ALA A 265 -3.42 53.27 45.07
CA ALA A 265 -4.00 52.52 43.97
C ALA A 265 -3.69 53.27 42.67
N THR A 266 -3.28 52.54 41.64
CA THR A 266 -3.02 53.08 40.31
C THR A 266 -3.81 52.27 39.29
N THR A 267 -4.61 52.96 38.49
CA THR A 267 -5.37 52.36 37.38
C THR A 267 -5.01 53.08 36.10
N VAL A 268 -4.62 52.31 35.08
CA VAL A 268 -4.24 52.80 33.76
C VAL A 268 -5.08 52.06 32.72
N LEU A 269 -5.82 52.80 31.91
CA LEU A 269 -6.47 52.30 30.69
C LEU A 269 -5.72 52.89 29.51
N ASP A 270 -5.12 52.05 28.66
CA ASP A 270 -4.39 52.48 27.50
C ASP A 270 -4.86 51.79 26.22
N PHE A 271 -4.68 52.44 25.08
CA PHE A 271 -4.87 51.83 23.77
C PHE A 271 -3.72 52.24 22.85
N ALA A 272 -3.39 51.38 21.91
CA ALA A 272 -2.47 51.66 20.83
C ALA A 272 -2.99 51.00 19.55
N LEU A 273 -3.19 51.80 18.52
CA LEU A 273 -3.46 51.39 17.15
C LEU A 273 -2.23 51.77 16.33
N VAL A 274 -1.61 50.79 15.69
CA VAL A 274 -0.52 50.99 14.74
C VAL A 274 -1.02 50.52 13.38
N GLN A 275 -0.97 51.38 12.36
CA GLN A 275 -1.37 51.05 10.98
C GLN A 275 -0.19 51.35 10.04
N PRO A 276 0.45 50.33 9.46
CA PRO A 276 1.39 50.52 8.36
C PRO A 276 0.66 50.98 7.09
N LEU A 277 1.28 51.82 6.27
CA LEU A 277 0.69 52.36 5.03
C LEU A 277 1.41 51.92 3.75
N LEU A 278 2.66 51.47 3.86
CA LEU A 278 3.52 51.05 2.74
C LEU A 278 4.03 49.64 3.07
N ARG A 279 5.27 49.49 3.53
CA ARG A 279 5.80 48.19 3.98
C ARG A 279 4.94 47.55 5.08
N GLY A 280 4.65 46.27 4.92
CA GLY A 280 3.84 45.46 5.84
C GLY A 280 2.35 45.85 5.84
N ALA A 281 1.95 46.74 4.93
CA ALA A 281 0.55 47.11 4.72
C ALA A 281 -0.04 46.29 3.57
N GLY A 282 -1.36 46.34 3.44
CA GLY A 282 -2.06 45.67 2.33
C GLY A 282 -2.48 44.23 2.66
N ARG A 283 -3.52 43.79 1.95
CA ARG A 283 -4.11 42.45 2.16
C ARG A 283 -3.27 41.36 1.53
N ASP A 284 -2.56 41.70 0.47
CA ASP A 284 -1.61 40.89 -0.29
C ASP A 284 -0.42 40.41 0.58
N VAL A 285 0.05 41.22 1.52
CA VAL A 285 1.12 40.82 2.46
C VAL A 285 0.53 40.18 3.73
N VAL A 286 -0.42 40.86 4.36
CA VAL A 286 -0.93 40.49 5.70
C VAL A 286 -1.74 39.20 5.68
N LEU A 287 -2.53 38.96 4.62
CA LEU A 287 -3.32 37.73 4.49
C LEU A 287 -2.55 36.59 3.81
N GLU A 288 -1.32 36.78 3.33
CA GLU A 288 -0.65 35.71 2.58
C GLU A 288 -0.39 34.48 3.45
N GLN A 289 0.02 34.64 4.72
CA GLN A 289 0.25 33.49 5.60
C GLN A 289 -1.03 32.67 5.84
N LEU A 290 -2.17 33.36 6.02
CA LEU A 290 -3.48 32.70 6.10
C LEU A 290 -3.87 32.05 4.77
N THR A 291 -3.65 32.75 3.66
CA THR A 291 -3.98 32.23 2.32
C THR A 291 -3.14 30.98 2.00
N PHE A 292 -1.87 30.98 2.40
CA PHE A 292 -0.98 29.84 2.28
C PHE A 292 -1.46 28.67 3.14
N SER A 293 -1.78 28.88 4.42
CA SER A 293 -2.25 27.78 5.29
C SER A 293 -3.58 27.18 4.79
N GLU A 294 -4.51 28.01 4.34
CA GLU A 294 -5.78 27.59 3.73
C GLU A 294 -5.58 26.74 2.46
N ARG A 295 -4.70 27.19 1.57
CA ARG A 295 -4.36 26.47 0.33
C ARG A 295 -3.58 25.18 0.62
N ASN A 296 -2.71 25.21 1.62
CA ASN A 296 -1.98 24.02 2.07
C ASN A 296 -2.93 22.97 2.66
N LEU A 297 -3.93 23.37 3.45
CA LEU A 297 -4.95 22.45 3.94
C LEU A 297 -5.76 21.82 2.80
N LEU A 298 -6.19 22.62 1.82
CA LEU A 298 -6.87 22.12 0.62
C LEU A 298 -5.98 21.15 -0.18
N ALA A 299 -4.69 21.45 -0.32
CA ALA A 299 -3.72 20.57 -0.96
C ALA A 299 -3.56 19.25 -0.19
N ASN A 300 -3.53 19.30 1.15
CA ASN A 300 -3.45 18.14 2.02
C ASN A 300 -4.72 17.26 1.96
N VAL A 301 -5.91 17.85 1.84
CA VAL A 301 -7.16 17.11 1.58
C VAL A 301 -7.13 16.40 0.22
N ARG A 302 -6.55 17.02 -0.80
CA ARG A 302 -6.29 16.36 -2.10
C ARG A 302 -5.23 15.26 -2.01
N ALA A 303 -4.20 15.47 -1.19
CA ALA A 303 -3.13 14.51 -0.97
C ALA A 303 -3.64 13.26 -0.23
N ILE A 304 -4.44 13.40 0.83
CA ILE A 304 -4.98 12.26 1.59
C ILE A 304 -5.88 11.38 0.71
N GLU A 305 -6.71 11.97 -0.17
CA GLU A 305 -7.55 11.17 -1.07
C GLU A 305 -6.75 10.37 -2.08
N ARG A 306 -5.68 10.94 -2.64
CA ARG A 306 -4.78 10.17 -3.48
C ARG A 306 -4.01 9.12 -2.66
N TYR A 307 -3.62 9.47 -1.44
CA TYR A 307 -2.95 8.54 -0.54
C TYR A 307 -3.83 7.33 -0.22
N ARG A 308 -5.13 7.50 0.05
CA ARG A 308 -6.09 6.40 0.27
C ARG A 308 -6.11 5.42 -0.91
N ARG A 309 -6.19 5.94 -2.14
CA ARG A 309 -6.17 5.13 -3.37
C ARG A 309 -4.83 4.41 -3.58
N ASN A 310 -3.75 5.11 -3.30
CA ASN A 310 -2.41 4.53 -3.39
C ASN A 310 -2.14 3.51 -2.26
N PHE A 311 -2.75 3.69 -1.09
CA PHE A 311 -2.66 2.77 0.05
C PHE A 311 -3.33 1.43 -0.25
N TYR A 312 -4.48 1.46 -0.94
CA TYR A 312 -5.09 0.23 -1.48
C TYR A 312 -4.12 -0.52 -2.42
N LEU A 313 -3.44 0.19 -3.34
CA LEU A 313 -2.44 -0.43 -4.21
C LEU A 313 -1.19 -0.88 -3.46
N PHE A 314 -0.76 -0.15 -2.43
CA PHE A 314 0.34 -0.59 -1.57
C PHE A 314 0.05 -1.95 -0.93
N VAL A 315 -1.15 -2.12 -0.35
CA VAL A 315 -1.55 -3.39 0.27
C VAL A 315 -1.73 -4.48 -0.78
N THR A 316 -2.41 -4.19 -1.89
CA THR A 316 -2.76 -5.23 -2.87
C THR A 316 -1.64 -5.58 -3.84
N THR A 317 -0.98 -4.58 -4.44
CA THR A 317 0.06 -4.76 -5.47
C THR A 317 1.48 -4.48 -4.99
N GLY A 318 1.66 -3.95 -3.76
CA GLY A 318 2.98 -3.59 -3.23
C GLY A 318 3.54 -2.28 -3.79
N ARG A 319 2.70 -1.44 -4.41
CA ARG A 319 3.12 -0.14 -4.96
C ARG A 319 3.62 0.78 -3.85
N ASN A 320 4.76 1.45 -4.05
CA ASN A 320 5.28 2.42 -3.08
C ASN A 320 4.30 3.56 -2.77
N LEU A 321 4.29 3.99 -1.51
CA LEU A 321 3.55 5.15 -1.06
C LEU A 321 4.19 6.43 -1.62
N GLY A 322 3.58 7.02 -2.66
CA GLY A 322 4.15 8.15 -3.41
C GLY A 322 3.94 9.50 -2.74
N ILE A 323 2.68 9.94 -2.61
CA ILE A 323 2.32 11.27 -2.10
C ILE A 323 1.78 11.15 -0.69
N ASN A 324 2.35 11.93 0.23
CA ASN A 324 1.96 11.99 1.63
C ASN A 324 1.42 13.39 1.98
N VAL A 325 0.66 13.46 3.07
CA VAL A 325 0.22 14.72 3.68
C VAL A 325 1.42 15.43 4.30
N GLN A 326 1.53 16.75 4.08
CA GLN A 326 2.69 17.54 4.52
C GLN A 326 2.24 18.84 5.21
N ARG A 327 2.73 19.06 6.43
CA ARG A 327 2.40 20.25 7.22
C ARG A 327 3.08 21.53 6.72
N GLY A 328 4.23 21.45 6.05
CA GLY A 328 5.09 22.59 5.69
C GLY A 328 4.99 23.11 4.24
N GLY A 329 3.91 22.81 3.53
CA GLY A 329 3.78 23.10 2.10
C GLY A 329 4.27 21.96 1.22
N GLN A 330 3.50 21.65 0.17
CA GLN A 330 3.79 20.55 -0.74
C GLN A 330 4.76 20.99 -1.85
N GLY A 331 5.94 20.39 -1.89
CA GLY A 331 6.88 20.55 -3.00
C GLY A 331 6.32 19.95 -4.30
N ILE A 332 6.70 20.53 -5.45
CA ILE A 332 6.36 19.96 -6.76
C ILE A 332 7.15 18.66 -6.93
N SER A 333 6.47 17.52 -6.79
CA SER A 333 7.03 16.20 -7.01
C SER A 333 6.11 15.41 -7.93
N SER A 334 6.67 14.63 -8.85
CA SER A 334 5.89 13.87 -9.85
C SER A 334 4.97 12.82 -9.24
N GLY A 335 5.13 12.50 -7.94
CA GLY A 335 4.45 11.39 -7.28
C GLY A 335 4.71 10.03 -7.95
N PHE A 336 5.59 10.02 -8.96
CA PHE A 336 5.86 8.92 -9.85
C PHE A 336 7.20 8.32 -9.41
N SER A 337 7.12 7.28 -8.58
CA SER A 337 8.28 6.50 -8.18
C SER A 337 8.83 5.80 -9.43
N GLY A 338 9.93 6.31 -9.99
CA GLY A 338 10.63 5.74 -11.16
C GLY A 338 11.32 4.39 -10.90
N GLY A 339 10.61 3.46 -10.28
CA GLY A 339 11.01 2.08 -10.05
C GLY A 339 10.29 1.12 -10.99
N SER A 340 10.91 -0.05 -11.21
CA SER A 340 10.45 -1.15 -12.08
C SER A 340 8.93 -1.27 -12.17
N PHE A 341 8.37 -0.94 -13.33
CA PHE A 341 6.97 -1.23 -13.63
C PHE A 341 6.74 -2.75 -13.62
N GLY A 342 5.72 -3.21 -12.90
CA GLY A 342 5.27 -4.60 -12.99
C GLY A 342 6.07 -5.60 -12.16
N ALA A 343 6.59 -5.24 -10.99
CA ALA A 343 6.93 -6.23 -9.97
C ALA A 343 5.76 -6.34 -8.98
N ALA A 344 5.12 -7.50 -8.93
CA ALA A 344 4.05 -7.76 -7.98
C ALA A 344 4.61 -7.89 -6.56
N GLY A 345 4.22 -6.96 -5.68
CA GLY A 345 4.42 -7.04 -4.24
C GLY A 345 3.07 -7.14 -3.51
N GLY A 346 3.07 -6.81 -2.22
CA GLY A 346 1.86 -6.84 -1.40
C GLY A 346 1.17 -8.20 -1.43
N PHE A 347 -0.17 -8.18 -1.35
CA PHE A 347 -0.99 -9.39 -1.36
C PHE A 347 -0.86 -10.22 -2.65
N LEU A 348 -0.83 -9.56 -3.83
CA LEU A 348 -0.70 -10.25 -5.11
C LEU A 348 0.63 -10.99 -5.25
N GLY A 349 1.73 -10.39 -4.79
CA GLY A 349 3.05 -11.03 -4.78
C GLY A 349 3.10 -12.29 -3.89
N LEU A 350 2.39 -12.26 -2.76
CA LEU A 350 2.27 -13.43 -1.88
C LEU A 350 1.48 -14.56 -2.54
N LEU A 351 0.34 -14.25 -3.15
CA LEU A 351 -0.50 -15.23 -3.85
C LEU A 351 0.23 -15.83 -5.07
N GLN A 352 0.97 -15.00 -5.81
CA GLN A 352 1.83 -15.45 -6.89
C GLN A 352 2.93 -16.39 -6.38
N THR A 353 3.60 -16.05 -5.28
CA THR A 353 4.65 -16.88 -4.69
C THR A 353 4.10 -18.21 -4.18
N GLN A 354 2.91 -18.21 -3.60
CA GLN A 354 2.21 -19.42 -3.16
C GLN A 354 1.93 -20.36 -4.34
N LEU A 355 1.38 -19.86 -5.44
CA LEU A 355 1.17 -20.69 -6.63
C LEU A 355 2.48 -21.18 -7.27
N GLN A 356 3.54 -20.38 -7.28
CA GLN A 356 4.85 -20.83 -7.73
C GLN A 356 5.42 -21.96 -6.85
N ILE A 357 5.15 -21.92 -5.54
CA ILE A 357 5.51 -23.00 -4.61
C ILE A 357 4.70 -24.26 -4.93
N GLU A 358 3.39 -24.15 -5.16
CA GLU A 358 2.55 -25.29 -5.56
C GLU A 358 2.98 -25.92 -6.89
N ASN A 359 3.30 -25.10 -7.90
CA ASN A 359 3.83 -25.58 -9.18
C ASN A 359 5.19 -26.29 -9.00
N LEU A 360 6.05 -25.78 -8.11
CA LEU A 360 7.35 -26.39 -7.80
C LEU A 360 7.20 -27.71 -7.03
N GLU A 361 6.24 -27.80 -6.11
CA GLU A 361 5.89 -29.05 -5.42
C GLU A 361 5.44 -30.11 -6.41
N GLU A 362 4.62 -29.72 -7.38
CA GLU A 362 4.22 -30.63 -8.45
C GLU A 362 5.43 -31.09 -9.29
N ASN A 363 6.34 -30.18 -9.65
CA ASN A 363 7.56 -30.54 -10.38
C ASN A 363 8.44 -31.51 -9.57
N VAL A 364 8.57 -31.29 -8.26
CA VAL A 364 9.29 -32.21 -7.35
C VAL A 364 8.64 -33.60 -7.36
N ALA A 365 7.31 -33.68 -7.29
CA ALA A 365 6.58 -34.94 -7.35
C ALA A 365 6.83 -35.67 -8.70
N ARG A 366 6.78 -34.95 -9.84
CA ARG A 366 7.07 -35.50 -11.18
C ARG A 366 8.52 -36.00 -11.32
N LEU A 367 9.48 -35.25 -10.79
CA LEU A 367 10.89 -35.66 -10.79
C LEU A 367 11.13 -36.91 -9.94
N ASN A 368 10.46 -37.01 -8.79
CA ASN A 368 10.52 -38.19 -7.93
C ASN A 368 9.93 -39.42 -8.63
N GLU A 369 8.78 -39.28 -9.30
CA GLU A 369 8.18 -40.35 -10.10
C GLU A 369 9.11 -40.81 -11.24
N ASN A 370 9.72 -39.87 -11.96
CA ASN A 370 10.70 -40.19 -13.01
C ASN A 370 11.90 -40.95 -12.46
N LEU A 371 12.42 -40.55 -11.28
CA LEU A 371 13.51 -41.25 -10.61
C LEU A 371 13.15 -42.69 -10.27
N VAL A 372 11.95 -42.94 -9.73
CA VAL A 372 11.47 -44.30 -9.41
C VAL A 372 11.42 -45.16 -10.67
N LEU A 373 10.88 -44.63 -11.78
CA LEU A 373 10.84 -45.34 -13.06
C LEU A 373 12.25 -45.70 -13.57
N LEU A 374 13.20 -44.78 -13.47
CA LEU A 374 14.59 -45.02 -13.88
C LEU A 374 15.31 -46.05 -12.99
N GLN A 375 14.94 -46.13 -11.71
CA GLN A 375 15.44 -47.13 -10.77
C GLN A 375 14.86 -48.51 -11.08
N ASP A 376 13.56 -48.61 -11.33
CA ASP A 376 12.89 -49.87 -11.68
C ASP A 376 13.46 -50.46 -12.96
N THR A 377 13.64 -49.63 -14.00
CA THR A 377 14.28 -50.02 -15.26
C THR A 377 15.74 -50.45 -15.07
N LEU A 378 16.47 -49.83 -14.14
CA LEU A 378 17.82 -50.27 -13.78
C LEU A 378 17.81 -51.65 -13.11
N VAL A 379 16.88 -51.88 -12.19
CA VAL A 379 16.73 -53.19 -11.52
C VAL A 379 16.39 -54.27 -12.55
N GLU A 380 15.49 -53.97 -13.48
CA GLU A 380 15.14 -54.86 -14.58
C GLU A 380 16.36 -55.21 -15.44
N GLN A 381 17.13 -54.20 -15.87
CA GLN A 381 18.34 -54.41 -16.67
C GLN A 381 19.40 -55.24 -15.95
N LEU A 382 19.53 -55.09 -14.63
CA LEU A 382 20.44 -55.91 -13.81
C LEU A 382 20.01 -57.38 -13.73
N THR A 383 18.73 -57.68 -13.97
CA THR A 383 18.18 -59.05 -13.93
C THR A 383 18.16 -59.76 -15.28
N MET A 384 18.51 -59.08 -16.38
CA MET A 384 18.53 -59.63 -17.73
C MET A 384 19.96 -59.72 -18.29
N ILE A 385 20.24 -60.71 -19.15
CA ILE A 385 21.51 -60.79 -19.90
C ILE A 385 21.48 -59.68 -20.95
N GLN A 386 22.31 -58.65 -20.76
CA GLN A 386 22.36 -57.50 -21.65
C GLN A 386 23.28 -57.78 -22.85
N ASP A 387 22.78 -57.52 -24.07
CA ASP A 387 23.58 -57.62 -25.30
C ASP A 387 24.65 -56.51 -25.41
N ASN A 388 24.49 -55.43 -24.64
CA ASN A 388 25.34 -54.23 -24.69
C ASN A 388 25.97 -53.90 -23.33
N ALA A 389 27.30 -53.94 -23.24
CA ALA A 389 28.07 -53.66 -22.01
C ALA A 389 27.89 -52.24 -21.45
N GLU A 390 27.46 -51.28 -22.28
CA GLU A 390 27.27 -49.87 -21.89
C GLU A 390 25.89 -49.56 -21.29
N ALA A 391 24.92 -50.48 -21.35
CA ALA A 391 23.55 -50.23 -20.91
C ALA A 391 23.47 -49.89 -19.40
N ILE A 392 24.09 -50.72 -18.55
CA ILE A 392 24.05 -50.54 -17.09
C ILE A 392 24.76 -49.24 -16.63
N PRO A 393 26.00 -48.91 -17.08
CA PRO A 393 26.62 -47.63 -16.74
C PRO A 393 25.80 -46.41 -17.18
N ARG A 394 25.21 -46.45 -18.37
CA ARG A 394 24.35 -45.37 -18.89
C ARG A 394 23.09 -45.20 -18.03
N GLN A 395 22.44 -46.29 -17.67
CA GLN A 395 21.25 -46.23 -16.82
C GLN A 395 21.58 -45.74 -15.41
N ARG A 396 22.71 -46.14 -14.83
CA ARG A 396 23.20 -45.60 -13.55
C ARG A 396 23.47 -44.10 -13.61
N LEU A 397 24.03 -43.61 -14.73
CA LEU A 397 24.23 -42.18 -14.93
C LEU A 397 22.89 -41.43 -14.98
N GLN A 398 21.89 -41.97 -15.68
CA GLN A 398 20.54 -41.39 -15.74
C GLN A 398 19.88 -41.31 -14.35
N VAL A 399 19.97 -42.37 -13.55
CA VAL A 399 19.48 -42.38 -12.15
C VAL A 399 20.20 -41.32 -11.31
N ALA A 400 21.53 -41.21 -11.41
CA ALA A 400 22.29 -40.20 -10.68
C ALA A 400 21.91 -38.76 -11.08
N GLN A 401 21.67 -38.52 -12.38
CA GLN A 401 21.22 -37.24 -12.90
C GLN A 401 19.82 -36.87 -12.38
N ALA A 402 18.87 -37.81 -12.43
CA ALA A 402 17.52 -37.61 -11.90
C ALA A 402 17.53 -37.35 -10.39
N GLN A 403 18.37 -38.06 -9.64
CA GLN A 403 18.53 -37.85 -8.20
C GLN A 403 19.09 -36.44 -7.90
N GLN A 404 20.11 -35.99 -8.65
CA GLN A 404 20.66 -34.64 -8.49
C GLN A 404 19.62 -33.55 -8.81
N ALA A 405 18.81 -33.74 -9.86
CA ALA A 405 17.74 -32.82 -10.23
C ALA A 405 16.68 -32.73 -9.12
N LEU A 406 16.26 -33.87 -8.56
CA LEU A 406 15.31 -33.92 -7.45
C LEU A 406 15.85 -33.19 -6.20
N LEU A 407 17.09 -33.45 -5.79
CA LEU A 407 17.71 -32.77 -4.64
C LEU A 407 17.81 -31.24 -4.85
N SER A 408 18.09 -30.82 -6.08
CA SER A 408 18.16 -29.40 -6.43
C SER A 408 16.78 -28.74 -6.34
N ALA A 409 15.73 -29.40 -6.86
CA ALA A 409 14.35 -28.93 -6.79
C ALA A 409 13.82 -28.88 -5.34
N GLN A 410 14.14 -29.88 -4.52
CA GLN A 410 13.82 -29.88 -3.08
C GLN A 410 14.51 -28.74 -2.33
N THR A 411 15.78 -28.45 -2.63
CA THR A 411 16.50 -27.31 -2.05
C THR A 411 15.87 -25.98 -2.45
N GLN A 412 15.45 -25.85 -3.72
CA GLN A 412 14.72 -24.67 -4.20
C GLN A 412 13.37 -24.51 -3.49
N LEU A 413 12.64 -25.61 -3.25
CA LEU A 413 11.37 -25.58 -2.54
C LEU A 413 11.53 -25.11 -1.10
N LEU A 414 12.52 -25.63 -0.38
CA LEU A 414 12.80 -25.22 1.00
C LEU A 414 13.18 -23.74 1.09
N THR A 415 14.04 -23.26 0.18
CA THR A 415 14.45 -21.85 0.17
C THR A 415 13.29 -20.92 -0.19
N ARG A 416 12.44 -21.28 -1.16
CA ARG A 416 11.22 -20.53 -1.51
C ARG A 416 10.21 -20.50 -0.37
N ARG A 417 9.98 -21.62 0.33
CA ARG A 417 9.09 -21.65 1.49
C ARG A 417 9.58 -20.75 2.63
N ALA A 418 10.88 -20.76 2.94
CA ALA A 418 11.45 -19.86 3.94
C ALA A 418 11.32 -18.38 3.54
N ALA A 419 11.57 -18.05 2.27
CA ALA A 419 11.39 -16.69 1.75
C ALA A 419 9.92 -16.24 1.78
N TYR A 420 8.98 -17.15 1.46
CA TYR A 420 7.55 -16.87 1.55
C TYR A 420 7.13 -16.53 2.98
N GLN A 421 7.57 -17.30 3.98
CA GLN A 421 7.28 -16.99 5.39
C GLN A 421 7.82 -15.60 5.79
N ALA A 422 9.04 -15.26 5.39
CA ALA A 422 9.59 -13.92 5.64
C ALA A 422 8.81 -12.80 4.93
N SER A 423 8.25 -13.06 3.74
CA SER A 423 7.39 -12.10 3.05
C SER A 423 6.02 -11.94 3.71
N VAL A 424 5.45 -13.02 4.27
CA VAL A 424 4.22 -12.96 5.08
C VAL A 424 4.47 -12.13 6.33
N ASP A 425 5.57 -12.35 7.05
CA ASP A 425 5.92 -11.56 8.24
C ASP A 425 6.06 -10.07 7.92
N SER A 426 6.68 -9.72 6.79
CA SER A 426 6.79 -8.32 6.38
C SER A 426 5.43 -7.73 6.03
N PHE A 427 4.59 -8.47 5.31
CA PHE A 427 3.25 -8.04 4.94
C PHE A 427 2.38 -7.80 6.17
N LEU A 428 2.45 -8.65 7.19
CA LEU A 428 1.72 -8.43 8.45
C LEU A 428 2.12 -7.10 9.10
N ARG A 429 3.42 -6.75 9.09
CA ARG A 429 3.87 -5.44 9.61
C ARG A 429 3.30 -4.29 8.80
N ASP A 430 3.21 -4.41 7.47
CA ASP A 430 2.62 -3.39 6.60
C ASP A 430 1.12 -3.19 6.89
N LEU A 431 0.41 -4.28 7.26
CA LEU A 431 -0.97 -4.23 7.76
C LEU A 431 -1.08 -3.65 9.18
N GLY A 432 0.02 -3.45 9.90
CA GLY A 432 0.04 -3.04 11.32
C GLY A 432 -0.14 -4.20 12.31
N LEU A 433 -0.14 -5.44 11.81
CA LEU A 433 -0.27 -6.65 12.59
C LEU A 433 1.10 -7.19 13.03
N PRO A 434 1.19 -7.79 14.24
CA PRO A 434 2.40 -8.44 14.69
C PRO A 434 2.64 -9.79 13.99
N PRO A 435 3.91 -10.18 13.75
CA PRO A 435 4.26 -11.37 12.98
C PRO A 435 4.03 -12.70 13.74
N TYR A 436 3.66 -12.66 15.02
CA TYR A 436 3.37 -13.87 15.78
C TYR A 436 1.98 -14.46 15.50
N ILE A 437 1.14 -13.78 14.70
CA ILE A 437 -0.19 -14.28 14.31
C ILE A 437 -0.04 -15.28 13.16
N CYS A 438 -0.66 -16.45 13.32
CA CYS A 438 -0.73 -17.43 12.24
C CYS A 438 -1.74 -16.97 11.19
N VAL A 439 -1.30 -16.91 9.93
CA VAL A 439 -2.08 -16.40 8.81
C VAL A 439 -2.12 -17.42 7.66
N ARG A 440 -3.26 -17.53 7.01
CA ARG A 440 -3.46 -18.30 5.78
C ARG A 440 -4.01 -17.39 4.69
N ILE A 441 -3.35 -17.39 3.53
CA ILE A 441 -3.75 -16.57 2.38
C ILE A 441 -4.68 -17.39 1.50
N GLU A 442 -5.90 -16.91 1.31
CA GLU A 442 -6.90 -17.57 0.48
C GLU A 442 -7.64 -16.54 -0.39
N ASP A 443 -7.44 -16.63 -1.70
CA ASP A 443 -8.10 -15.74 -2.65
C ASP A 443 -8.42 -16.47 -3.96
N PRO A 444 -9.65 -16.36 -4.51
CA PRO A 444 -10.01 -17.01 -5.75
C PRO A 444 -9.36 -16.40 -7.01
N MET A 445 -8.77 -15.20 -6.93
CA MET A 445 -8.35 -14.41 -8.09
C MET A 445 -7.37 -15.16 -9.01
N LEU A 446 -6.38 -15.83 -8.42
CA LEU A 446 -5.36 -16.59 -9.16
C LEU A 446 -5.66 -18.10 -9.32
N LYS A 447 -6.79 -18.62 -8.79
CA LYS A 447 -7.16 -20.03 -8.96
C LYS A 447 -7.28 -20.45 -10.43
N ARG A 448 -7.59 -19.50 -11.33
CA ARG A 448 -7.61 -19.74 -12.79
C ARG A 448 -6.25 -20.14 -13.39
N PHE A 449 -5.14 -19.86 -12.69
CA PHE A 449 -3.78 -20.23 -13.10
C PHE A 449 -3.30 -21.53 -12.47
N GLU A 450 -4.10 -22.14 -11.60
CA GLU A 450 -3.96 -23.55 -11.28
C GLU A 450 -4.37 -24.35 -12.53
N LEU A 451 -3.41 -24.58 -13.42
CA LEU A 451 -3.69 -25.20 -14.72
C LEU A 451 -4.14 -26.66 -14.59
N ILE A 452 -3.76 -27.33 -13.50
CA ILE A 452 -4.14 -28.71 -13.21
C ILE A 452 -4.78 -28.71 -11.82
N ASP A 453 -6.02 -29.19 -11.76
CA ASP A 453 -6.79 -29.25 -10.52
C ASP A 453 -6.09 -30.08 -9.44
N ARG A 454 -6.10 -29.62 -8.19
CA ARG A 454 -5.54 -30.34 -7.04
C ARG A 454 -6.05 -31.77 -6.94
N ASP A 455 -7.34 -32.03 -7.15
CA ASP A 455 -7.88 -33.39 -7.04
C ASP A 455 -7.26 -34.29 -8.13
N LEU A 456 -7.19 -33.80 -9.36
CA LEU A 456 -6.58 -34.50 -10.49
C LEU A 456 -5.06 -34.68 -10.33
N ARG A 457 -4.37 -33.76 -9.63
CA ARG A 457 -2.96 -33.92 -9.22
C ARG A 457 -2.79 -35.09 -8.26
N MET A 458 -3.63 -35.16 -7.21
CA MET A 458 -3.62 -36.25 -6.23
C MET A 458 -3.86 -37.61 -6.88
N ARG A 459 -4.69 -37.69 -7.93
CA ARG A 459 -4.92 -38.96 -8.67
C ARG A 459 -3.64 -39.58 -9.21
N ARG A 460 -2.72 -38.76 -9.71
CA ARG A 460 -1.45 -39.27 -10.21
C ARG A 460 -0.58 -39.81 -9.08
N GLU A 461 -0.53 -39.12 -7.95
CA GLU A 461 0.21 -39.58 -6.77
C GLU A 461 -0.31 -40.93 -6.26
N GLU A 462 -1.65 -41.10 -6.22
CA GLU A 462 -2.31 -42.37 -5.91
C GLU A 462 -1.87 -43.48 -6.87
N LEU A 463 -1.83 -43.21 -8.18
CA LEU A 463 -1.35 -44.18 -9.19
C LEU A 463 0.13 -44.48 -9.08
N THR A 464 0.98 -43.50 -8.81
CA THR A 464 2.43 -43.71 -8.64
C THR A 464 2.70 -44.59 -7.41
N GLU A 465 2.00 -44.37 -6.29
CA GLU A 465 2.07 -45.23 -5.10
C GLU A 465 1.58 -46.64 -5.41
N LEU A 466 0.46 -46.75 -6.12
CA LEU A 466 -0.12 -48.03 -6.50
C LEU A 466 0.81 -48.81 -7.44
N ARG A 467 1.42 -48.15 -8.41
CA ARG A 467 2.43 -48.72 -9.31
C ARG A 467 3.66 -49.21 -8.54
N ARG A 468 4.17 -48.42 -7.60
CA ARG A 468 5.33 -48.82 -6.77
C ARG A 468 5.01 -50.04 -5.91
N SER A 469 3.88 -50.01 -5.21
CA SER A 469 3.47 -51.09 -4.31
C SER A 469 3.11 -52.38 -5.06
N THR A 470 2.55 -52.27 -6.27
CA THR A 470 2.29 -53.38 -7.21
C THR A 470 3.59 -53.92 -7.79
N GLY A 471 4.52 -53.05 -8.20
CA GLY A 471 5.85 -53.44 -8.67
C GLY A 471 6.62 -54.27 -7.65
N GLN A 472 6.63 -53.86 -6.38
CA GLN A 472 7.21 -54.64 -5.28
C GLN A 472 6.54 -56.01 -5.10
N ALA A 473 5.22 -56.07 -5.21
CA ALA A 473 4.50 -57.34 -5.15
C ALA A 473 4.82 -58.24 -6.34
N ASN A 474 4.96 -57.68 -7.55
CA ASN A 474 5.36 -58.41 -8.75
C ASN A 474 6.79 -58.94 -8.65
N ILE A 475 7.72 -58.19 -8.04
CA ILE A 475 9.08 -58.69 -7.75
C ILE A 475 9.02 -59.88 -6.79
N ALA A 476 8.26 -59.77 -5.69
CA ALA A 476 8.08 -60.86 -4.75
C ALA A 476 7.44 -62.10 -5.41
N LEU A 477 6.49 -61.92 -6.32
CA LEU A 477 5.90 -63.01 -7.10
C LEU A 477 6.92 -63.68 -8.03
N ARG A 478 7.89 -62.94 -8.58
CA ARG A 478 8.98 -63.49 -9.40
C ARG A 478 9.96 -64.34 -8.60
N GLU A 479 10.13 -64.10 -7.30
CA GLU A 479 11.02 -64.90 -6.45
C GLU A 479 10.54 -66.35 -6.27
N PHE A 480 9.25 -66.64 -6.50
CA PHE A 480 8.71 -68.00 -6.49
C PHE A 480 9.04 -68.82 -7.75
N ALA A 481 9.61 -68.20 -8.78
CA ALA A 481 10.01 -68.90 -10.00
C ALA A 481 11.40 -69.51 -9.85
N GLU A 482 11.50 -70.84 -9.91
CA GLU A 482 12.77 -71.56 -9.92
C GLU A 482 13.33 -71.62 -11.35
N GLU A 483 14.59 -71.23 -11.55
CA GLU A 483 15.30 -71.42 -12.81
C GLU A 483 15.83 -72.85 -12.94
N ARG A 484 15.41 -73.54 -14.00
CA ARG A 484 15.80 -74.90 -14.31
C ARG A 484 16.28 -74.98 -15.76
N ILE A 485 17.41 -75.61 -16.01
CA ILE A 485 17.93 -75.78 -17.39
C ILE A 485 17.20 -76.96 -18.03
N ASP A 486 16.59 -76.71 -19.18
CA ASP A 486 15.98 -77.76 -20.00
C ASP A 486 17.07 -78.73 -20.51
N PRO A 487 16.96 -80.04 -20.20
CA PRO A 487 17.94 -81.03 -20.64
C PRO A 487 18.04 -81.18 -22.17
N ASP A 488 16.99 -80.83 -22.92
CA ASP A 488 16.94 -81.02 -24.38
C ASP A 488 17.37 -79.78 -25.17
N THR A 489 17.06 -78.58 -24.68
CA THR A 489 17.35 -77.31 -25.37
C THR A 489 18.53 -76.53 -24.79
N GLN A 490 19.04 -76.93 -23.61
CA GLN A 490 20.04 -76.18 -22.82
C GLN A 490 19.63 -74.74 -22.48
N LEU A 491 18.35 -74.39 -22.66
CA LEU A 491 17.82 -73.07 -22.34
C LEU A 491 17.29 -73.05 -20.90
N PRO A 492 17.42 -71.92 -20.18
CA PRO A 492 16.80 -71.75 -18.88
C PRO A 492 15.28 -71.65 -19.02
N ILE A 493 14.55 -72.56 -18.38
CA ILE A 493 13.09 -72.52 -18.21
C ILE A 493 12.80 -72.16 -16.76
N ARG A 494 11.84 -71.24 -16.56
CA ARG A 494 11.35 -70.89 -15.22
C ARG A 494 10.12 -71.74 -14.92
N THR A 495 10.11 -72.41 -13.77
CA THR A 495 8.94 -73.19 -13.30
C THR A 495 8.50 -72.68 -11.94
N VAL A 496 7.19 -72.46 -11.78
CA VAL A 496 6.55 -72.04 -10.52
C VAL A 496 5.69 -73.21 -10.07
N ARG A 497 5.82 -73.61 -8.80
CA ARG A 497 4.89 -74.56 -8.18
C ARG A 497 3.89 -73.80 -7.34
N TRP A 498 2.63 -74.22 -7.41
CA TRP A 498 1.60 -73.68 -6.53
C TRP A 498 1.95 -73.97 -5.07
N SER A 499 1.87 -72.96 -4.21
CA SER A 499 2.08 -73.07 -2.76
C SER A 499 1.11 -72.17 -1.99
N PRO A 500 0.79 -72.48 -0.72
CA PRO A 500 -0.01 -71.60 0.13
C PRO A 500 0.58 -70.18 0.24
N GLU A 501 1.91 -70.05 0.22
CA GLU A 501 2.62 -68.78 0.27
C GLU A 501 2.47 -67.98 -1.03
N LEU A 502 2.50 -68.64 -2.20
CA LEU A 502 2.20 -67.99 -3.49
C LEU A 502 0.75 -67.49 -3.51
N ALA A 503 -0.20 -68.28 -3.01
CA ALA A 503 -1.60 -67.88 -2.92
C ALA A 503 -1.81 -66.67 -2.00
N GLU A 504 -1.04 -66.54 -0.91
CA GLU A 504 -1.03 -65.33 -0.07
C GLU A 504 -0.42 -64.13 -0.79
N ALA A 505 0.68 -64.31 -1.52
CA ALA A 505 1.30 -63.23 -2.31
C ALA A 505 0.34 -62.69 -3.38
N ILE A 506 -0.38 -63.57 -4.08
CA ILE A 506 -1.42 -63.20 -5.07
C ILE A 506 -2.59 -62.48 -4.39
N ARG A 507 -3.05 -62.95 -3.22
CA ARG A 507 -4.10 -62.26 -2.44
C ARG A 507 -3.64 -60.90 -1.92
N GLY A 508 -2.36 -60.76 -1.56
CA GLY A 508 -1.74 -59.49 -1.22
C GLY A 508 -1.74 -58.50 -2.40
N LEU A 509 -1.39 -58.97 -3.60
CA LEU A 509 -1.47 -58.16 -4.83
C LEU A 509 -2.92 -57.74 -5.14
N LYS A 510 -3.88 -58.66 -5.02
CA LYS A 510 -5.31 -58.36 -5.16
C LYS A 510 -5.77 -57.27 -4.17
N GLY A 511 -5.35 -57.36 -2.90
CA GLY A 511 -5.67 -56.36 -1.89
C GLY A 511 -5.14 -54.97 -2.24
N LYS A 512 -3.94 -54.88 -2.82
CA LYS A 512 -3.34 -53.63 -3.28
C LYS A 512 -4.07 -53.03 -4.48
N LEU A 513 -4.53 -53.85 -5.42
CA LEU A 513 -5.27 -53.41 -6.62
C LEU A 513 -6.76 -53.16 -6.38
N GLY A 514 -7.31 -53.59 -5.23
CA GLY A 514 -8.73 -53.40 -4.87
C GLY A 514 -9.25 -51.95 -4.97
N PRO A 515 -8.49 -50.91 -4.57
CA PRO A 515 -8.92 -49.51 -4.70
C PRO A 515 -9.05 -48.99 -6.14
N LEU A 516 -8.56 -49.73 -7.15
CA LEU A 516 -8.38 -49.22 -8.52
C LEU A 516 -9.72 -48.99 -9.24
N LEU A 517 -10.76 -49.78 -8.95
CA LEU A 517 -12.13 -49.52 -9.45
C LEU A 517 -12.68 -48.21 -8.89
N ARG A 518 -12.55 -48.01 -7.56
CA ARG A 518 -13.00 -46.77 -6.90
C ARG A 518 -12.25 -45.55 -7.45
N PHE A 519 -10.94 -45.68 -7.64
CA PHE A 519 -10.12 -44.64 -8.26
C PHE A 519 -10.66 -44.25 -9.65
N ARG A 520 -10.93 -45.24 -10.51
CA ARG A 520 -11.50 -45.01 -11.84
C ARG A 520 -12.86 -44.33 -11.76
N ASP A 521 -13.73 -44.79 -10.88
CA ASP A 521 -15.07 -44.22 -10.71
C ASP A 521 -15.00 -42.75 -10.26
N GLU A 522 -14.12 -42.41 -9.32
CA GLU A 522 -13.89 -41.03 -8.89
C GLU A 522 -13.33 -40.16 -10.03
N LEU A 523 -12.38 -40.70 -10.81
CA LEU A 523 -11.80 -40.02 -11.97
C LEU A 523 -12.86 -39.69 -13.03
N VAL A 524 -13.74 -40.63 -13.36
CA VAL A 524 -14.79 -40.45 -14.37
C VAL A 524 -15.93 -39.57 -13.85
N GLN A 525 -16.38 -39.74 -12.61
CA GLN A 525 -17.56 -39.04 -12.10
C GLN A 525 -17.28 -37.62 -11.62
N ARG A 526 -16.04 -37.33 -11.18
CA ARG A 526 -15.66 -36.01 -10.63
C ARG A 526 -14.69 -35.29 -11.56
N ASP A 527 -13.54 -35.89 -11.82
CA ASP A 527 -12.42 -35.18 -12.44
C ASP A 527 -12.69 -34.90 -13.94
N MET A 528 -13.18 -35.89 -14.69
CA MET A 528 -13.59 -35.72 -16.10
C MET A 528 -14.68 -34.65 -16.26
N VAL A 529 -15.65 -34.59 -15.34
CA VAL A 529 -16.72 -33.58 -15.36
C VAL A 529 -16.15 -32.17 -15.18
N GLN A 530 -15.14 -31.99 -14.31
CA GLN A 530 -14.46 -30.70 -14.17
C GLN A 530 -13.70 -30.31 -15.45
N VAL A 531 -13.02 -31.27 -16.09
CA VAL A 531 -12.32 -31.01 -17.37
C VAL A 531 -13.30 -30.62 -18.47
N ALA A 532 -14.48 -31.24 -18.54
CA ALA A 532 -15.53 -30.85 -19.48
C ALA A 532 -16.01 -29.41 -19.26
N LEU A 533 -16.19 -28.98 -18.01
CA LEU A 533 -16.52 -27.59 -17.67
C LEU A 533 -15.41 -26.61 -18.07
N ASP A 534 -14.15 -27.00 -17.95
CA ASP A 534 -13.01 -26.17 -18.38
C ASP A 534 -12.96 -26.03 -19.92
N ILE A 535 -13.33 -27.07 -20.68
CA ILE A 535 -13.49 -27.00 -22.14
C ILE A 535 -14.66 -26.10 -22.52
N GLU A 536 -15.78 -26.17 -21.80
CA GLU A 536 -16.93 -25.26 -22.03
C GLU A 536 -16.55 -23.80 -21.76
N ARG A 537 -15.81 -23.51 -20.69
CA ARG A 537 -15.27 -22.17 -20.41
C ARG A 537 -14.40 -21.67 -21.56
N LEU A 538 -13.53 -22.52 -22.10
CA LEU A 538 -12.75 -22.18 -23.30
C LEU A 538 -13.69 -21.78 -24.44
N GLU A 539 -14.69 -22.60 -24.80
CA GLU A 539 -15.65 -22.31 -25.86
C GLU A 539 -16.36 -20.95 -25.68
N THR A 540 -16.78 -20.62 -24.46
CA THR A 540 -17.41 -19.32 -24.16
C THR A 540 -16.47 -18.12 -24.29
N SER A 541 -15.16 -18.32 -24.10
CA SER A 541 -14.14 -17.26 -24.18
C SER A 541 -13.66 -16.97 -25.60
N LEU A 542 -13.83 -17.92 -26.55
CA LEU A 542 -13.32 -17.82 -27.93
C LEU A 542 -13.73 -16.54 -28.69
N PRO A 543 -14.99 -16.05 -28.62
CA PRO A 543 -15.37 -14.84 -29.35
C PRO A 543 -14.60 -13.60 -28.89
N LYS A 544 -14.43 -13.43 -27.57
CA LYS A 544 -13.64 -12.32 -27.01
C LYS A 544 -12.18 -12.44 -27.40
N ARG A 545 -11.64 -13.66 -27.38
CA ARG A 545 -10.28 -13.93 -27.79
C ARG A 545 -10.01 -13.59 -29.26
N ARG A 546 -10.94 -13.93 -30.17
CA ARG A 546 -10.84 -13.56 -31.59
C ARG A 546 -10.68 -12.05 -31.73
N ALA A 547 -11.56 -11.29 -31.08
CA ALA A 547 -11.50 -9.82 -31.12
C ALA A 547 -10.18 -9.26 -30.56
N GLN A 548 -9.63 -9.85 -29.49
CA GLN A 548 -8.35 -9.42 -28.92
C GLN A 548 -7.16 -9.68 -29.86
N ILE A 549 -7.11 -10.85 -30.51
CA ILE A 549 -6.04 -11.19 -31.47
C ILE A 549 -6.12 -10.28 -32.70
N GLU A 550 -7.31 -10.05 -33.25
CA GLU A 550 -7.53 -9.15 -34.39
C GLU A 550 -7.05 -7.72 -34.09
N ARG A 551 -7.37 -7.22 -32.88
CA ARG A 551 -6.90 -5.90 -32.43
C ARG A 551 -5.39 -5.86 -32.26
N LEU A 552 -4.79 -6.84 -31.59
CA LEU A 552 -3.34 -6.93 -31.39
C LEU A 552 -2.58 -6.97 -32.72
N GLN A 553 -3.13 -7.69 -33.71
CA GLN A 553 -2.59 -7.72 -35.06
C GLN A 553 -2.68 -6.34 -35.71
N SER A 554 -3.84 -5.68 -35.66
CA SER A 554 -4.03 -4.35 -36.23
C SER A 554 -3.08 -3.31 -35.62
N GLN A 555 -2.88 -3.35 -34.30
CA GLN A 555 -1.94 -2.48 -33.59
C GLN A 555 -0.50 -2.76 -33.99
N TYR A 556 -0.11 -4.04 -34.13
CA TYR A 556 1.22 -4.43 -34.59
C TYR A 556 1.50 -3.92 -36.02
N GLU A 557 0.55 -4.09 -36.95
CA GLU A 557 0.66 -3.62 -38.32
C GLU A 557 0.79 -2.08 -38.40
N GLN A 558 -0.05 -1.35 -37.65
CA GLN A 558 0.01 0.11 -37.58
C GLN A 558 1.34 0.61 -37.02
N GLN A 559 1.86 -0.02 -35.96
CA GLN A 559 3.09 0.42 -35.30
C GLN A 559 4.35 0.07 -36.09
N ARG A 560 4.35 -1.01 -36.86
CA ARG A 560 5.50 -1.42 -37.68
C ARG A 560 5.91 -0.32 -38.66
N ASP A 561 4.93 0.39 -39.21
CA ASP A 561 5.16 1.41 -40.24
C ASP A 561 5.36 2.82 -39.62
N GLN A 562 5.21 2.98 -38.30
CA GLN A 562 5.42 4.23 -37.58
C GLN A 562 6.89 4.44 -37.16
N ILE A 563 7.46 5.59 -37.49
CA ILE A 563 8.86 5.95 -37.13
C ILE A 563 9.07 6.01 -35.60
N CYS A 564 8.09 6.57 -34.88
CA CYS A 564 8.14 6.79 -33.44
C CYS A 564 7.08 5.97 -32.69
N ALA A 565 6.95 4.68 -33.05
CA ALA A 565 6.03 3.75 -32.40
C ALA A 565 6.21 3.74 -30.86
N LEU A 566 5.13 3.46 -30.13
CA LEU A 566 5.17 3.35 -28.67
C LEU A 566 6.11 2.24 -28.22
N LEU A 567 6.06 1.09 -28.91
CA LEU A 567 6.90 -0.07 -28.72
C LEU A 567 7.50 -0.47 -30.08
N GLY A 568 8.83 -0.32 -30.23
CA GLY A 568 9.54 -0.77 -31.43
C GLY A 568 9.74 -2.28 -31.40
N LEU A 569 8.76 -3.03 -31.91
CA LEU A 569 8.83 -4.50 -31.93
C LEU A 569 9.70 -4.99 -33.10
N PRO A 570 10.52 -6.04 -32.88
CA PRO A 570 11.10 -6.79 -34.00
C PRO A 570 9.98 -7.50 -34.76
N THR A 571 10.29 -8.03 -35.95
CA THR A 571 9.36 -8.89 -36.68
C THR A 571 8.97 -10.09 -35.81
N LEU A 572 7.72 -10.11 -35.36
CA LEU A 572 7.12 -11.21 -34.62
C LEU A 572 6.76 -12.36 -35.58
N ASP A 573 6.69 -13.59 -35.06
CA ASP A 573 6.24 -14.74 -35.83
C ASP A 573 4.74 -14.62 -36.14
N ASP A 574 4.37 -14.66 -37.42
CA ASP A 574 2.98 -14.58 -37.90
C ASP A 574 2.09 -15.67 -37.27
N SER A 575 2.68 -16.77 -36.79
CA SER A 575 1.97 -17.84 -36.07
C SER A 575 1.31 -17.38 -34.76
N LEU A 576 1.68 -16.21 -34.22
CA LEU A 576 1.03 -15.58 -33.06
C LEU A 576 -0.38 -15.11 -33.36
N PHE A 577 -0.66 -14.71 -34.61
CA PHE A 577 -1.94 -14.14 -35.02
C PHE A 577 -2.82 -15.16 -35.78
N ASP A 578 -2.42 -16.44 -35.82
CA ASP A 578 -3.14 -17.51 -36.51
C ASP A 578 -4.44 -17.90 -35.78
N LEU A 579 -5.54 -17.26 -36.18
CA LEU A 579 -6.89 -17.50 -35.66
C LEU A 579 -7.41 -18.92 -35.94
N ALA A 580 -7.02 -19.53 -37.07
CA ALA A 580 -7.51 -20.86 -37.44
C ALA A 580 -7.11 -21.92 -36.41
N ARG A 581 -5.93 -21.75 -35.81
CA ARG A 581 -5.43 -22.62 -34.74
C ARG A 581 -6.26 -22.55 -33.46
N VAL A 582 -6.68 -21.34 -33.08
CA VAL A 582 -7.49 -21.12 -31.86
C VAL A 582 -8.88 -21.70 -32.03
N GLU A 583 -9.44 -21.64 -33.24
CA GLU A 583 -10.76 -22.19 -33.57
C GLU A 583 -10.77 -23.72 -33.60
N ALA A 584 -9.74 -24.35 -34.17
CA ALA A 584 -9.60 -25.80 -34.22
C ALA A 584 -9.35 -26.43 -32.84
N LEU A 585 -8.71 -25.71 -31.93
CA LEU A 585 -8.28 -26.22 -30.62
C LEU A 585 -9.44 -26.79 -29.78
N SER A 586 -10.58 -26.10 -29.73
CA SER A 586 -11.74 -26.56 -28.96
C SER A 586 -12.21 -27.93 -29.43
N GLY A 587 -12.29 -28.13 -30.75
CA GLY A 587 -12.63 -29.40 -31.37
C GLY A 587 -11.59 -30.49 -31.12
N GLU A 588 -10.30 -30.15 -31.18
CA GLU A 588 -9.21 -31.08 -30.86
C GLU A 588 -9.28 -31.58 -29.41
N LEU A 589 -9.39 -30.66 -28.43
CA LEU A 589 -9.48 -31.00 -27.02
C LEU A 589 -10.73 -31.83 -26.70
N ARG A 590 -11.86 -31.52 -27.36
CA ARG A 590 -13.10 -32.28 -27.19
C ARG A 590 -12.99 -33.69 -27.78
N ALA A 591 -12.35 -33.84 -28.93
CA ALA A 591 -12.09 -35.16 -29.52
C ALA A 591 -11.14 -36.01 -28.66
N GLU A 592 -10.13 -35.37 -28.05
CA GLU A 592 -9.20 -36.02 -27.12
C GLU A 592 -9.90 -36.43 -25.81
N TYR A 593 -10.73 -35.55 -25.25
CA TYR A 593 -11.58 -35.84 -24.08
C TYR A 593 -12.48 -37.06 -24.31
N VAL A 594 -13.21 -37.11 -25.43
CA VAL A 594 -14.09 -38.24 -25.77
C VAL A 594 -13.30 -39.54 -25.94
N ARG A 595 -12.08 -39.46 -26.50
CA ARG A 595 -11.21 -40.64 -26.61
C ARG A 595 -10.78 -41.15 -25.24
N LEU A 596 -10.40 -40.26 -24.33
CA LEU A 596 -10.01 -40.61 -22.96
C LEU A 596 -11.19 -41.18 -22.16
N GLU A 597 -12.38 -40.59 -22.31
CA GLU A 597 -13.62 -41.10 -21.71
C GLU A 597 -13.85 -42.57 -22.09
N GLN A 598 -13.77 -42.89 -23.38
CA GLN A 598 -13.91 -44.27 -23.86
C GLN A 598 -12.82 -45.21 -23.31
N ARG A 599 -11.57 -44.73 -23.16
CA ARG A 599 -10.49 -45.53 -22.56
C ARG A 599 -10.74 -45.79 -21.08
N PHE A 600 -11.16 -44.78 -20.32
CA PHE A 600 -11.46 -44.92 -18.90
C PHE A 600 -12.65 -45.85 -18.63
N GLU A 601 -13.68 -45.81 -19.48
CA GLU A 601 -14.77 -46.79 -19.46
C GLU A 601 -14.25 -48.21 -19.78
N GLY A 602 -13.34 -48.34 -20.75
CA GLY A 602 -12.73 -49.62 -21.12
C GLY A 602 -11.87 -50.27 -20.02
N TYR A 603 -11.26 -49.47 -19.13
CA TYR A 603 -10.46 -50.01 -18.03
C TYR A 603 -11.30 -50.81 -17.04
N GLU A 604 -12.59 -50.53 -16.86
CA GLU A 604 -13.46 -51.28 -15.95
C GLU A 604 -13.40 -52.79 -16.22
N LEU A 605 -13.57 -53.17 -17.49
CA LEU A 605 -13.55 -54.57 -17.90
C LEU A 605 -12.18 -55.22 -17.66
N ARG A 606 -11.09 -54.49 -17.92
CA ARG A 606 -9.71 -54.97 -17.69
C ARG A 606 -9.43 -55.17 -16.20
N ILE A 607 -9.90 -54.25 -15.35
CA ILE A 607 -9.73 -54.33 -13.90
C ILE A 607 -10.48 -55.53 -13.34
N LEU A 608 -11.74 -55.71 -13.75
CA LEU A 608 -12.57 -56.83 -13.33
C LEU A 608 -12.00 -58.18 -13.79
N GLU A 609 -11.47 -58.26 -15.03
CA GLU A 609 -10.83 -59.48 -15.52
C GLU A 609 -9.54 -59.77 -14.75
N LEU A 610 -8.70 -58.77 -14.48
CA LEU A 610 -7.49 -58.94 -13.67
C LEU A 610 -7.83 -59.43 -12.25
N GLU A 611 -8.86 -58.85 -11.62
CA GLU A 611 -9.31 -59.27 -10.29
C GLU A 611 -9.81 -60.72 -10.28
N LYS A 612 -10.51 -61.13 -11.34
CA LYS A 612 -10.98 -62.50 -11.55
C LYS A 612 -9.81 -63.48 -11.75
N GLN A 613 -8.81 -63.13 -12.56
CA GLN A 613 -7.61 -63.95 -12.77
C GLN A 613 -6.81 -64.12 -11.47
N LEU A 614 -6.61 -63.05 -10.70
CA LEU A 614 -6.00 -63.10 -9.37
C LEU A 614 -6.77 -64.02 -8.41
N THR A 615 -8.10 -64.05 -8.51
CA THR A 615 -8.95 -64.92 -7.68
C THR A 615 -8.85 -66.38 -8.09
N LEU A 616 -8.75 -66.68 -9.39
CA LEU A 616 -8.58 -68.02 -9.92
C LEU A 616 -7.21 -68.60 -9.56
N LEU A 617 -6.13 -67.84 -9.75
CA LEU A 617 -4.76 -68.28 -9.47
C LEU A 617 -4.45 -68.42 -7.96
N ALA A 618 -5.22 -67.74 -7.11
CA ALA A 618 -5.11 -67.89 -5.66
C ALA A 618 -5.78 -69.17 -5.11
N GLN A 619 -6.57 -69.89 -5.90
CA GLN A 619 -7.20 -71.15 -5.50
C GLN A 619 -6.28 -72.36 -5.75
N PRO A 620 -6.34 -73.41 -4.93
CA PRO A 620 -5.56 -74.64 -5.16
C PRO A 620 -6.02 -75.35 -6.45
N GLU A 621 -5.08 -75.70 -7.33
CA GLU A 621 -5.36 -76.52 -8.51
C GLU A 621 -5.61 -77.99 -8.13
N GLU A 622 -6.63 -78.61 -8.74
CA GLU A 622 -6.82 -80.06 -8.72
C GLU A 622 -5.76 -80.73 -9.62
N ASP A 623 -4.94 -81.60 -9.01
CA ASP A 623 -3.91 -82.49 -9.57
C ASP A 623 -3.54 -82.36 -11.07
N GLY A 624 -2.33 -81.83 -11.33
CA GLY A 624 -1.51 -82.23 -12.49
C GLY A 624 -1.34 -81.25 -13.65
N ALA A 625 -1.59 -79.95 -13.47
CA ALA A 625 -1.27 -78.96 -14.52
C ALA A 625 0.24 -78.69 -14.63
N ASP A 626 0.72 -78.57 -15.87
CA ASP A 626 2.12 -78.24 -16.21
C ASP A 626 2.62 -77.01 -15.44
N ALA A 627 3.68 -77.17 -14.64
CA ALA A 627 4.32 -76.07 -13.89
C ALA A 627 4.77 -74.91 -14.79
N THR A 628 4.95 -75.18 -16.09
CA THR A 628 5.25 -74.21 -17.15
C THR A 628 4.04 -73.32 -17.46
N ASN A 629 2.83 -73.87 -17.52
CA ASN A 629 1.59 -73.12 -17.81
C ASN A 629 1.18 -72.17 -16.66
N LEU A 630 1.57 -72.46 -15.41
CA LEU A 630 1.31 -71.57 -14.28
C LEU A 630 2.24 -70.34 -14.32
N VAL A 631 3.50 -70.51 -14.74
CA VAL A 631 4.46 -69.41 -14.88
C VAL A 631 3.99 -68.45 -15.97
N ASP A 632 3.58 -68.98 -17.12
CA ASP A 632 3.14 -68.18 -18.26
C ASP A 632 1.86 -67.40 -17.90
N ARG A 633 0.87 -68.04 -17.24
CA ARG A 633 -0.33 -67.33 -16.73
C ARG A 633 0.00 -66.29 -15.67
N LEU A 634 0.86 -66.59 -14.69
CA LEU A 634 1.25 -65.61 -13.67
C LEU A 634 2.02 -64.43 -14.27
N ARG A 635 2.84 -64.69 -15.29
CA ARG A 635 3.58 -63.66 -16.01
C ARG A 635 2.65 -62.79 -16.85
N ASP A 636 1.87 -63.39 -17.75
CA ASP A 636 1.13 -62.66 -18.76
C ASP A 636 -0.19 -62.09 -18.21
N ASP A 637 -0.98 -62.91 -17.50
CA ASP A 637 -2.32 -62.55 -17.04
C ASP A 637 -2.31 -61.74 -15.72
N VAL A 638 -1.19 -61.73 -14.98
CA VAL A 638 -1.07 -61.01 -13.71
C VAL A 638 0.04 -59.96 -13.73
N ILE A 639 1.30 -60.35 -13.91
CA ILE A 639 2.43 -59.42 -13.77
C ILE A 639 2.41 -58.38 -14.89
N ILE A 640 2.40 -58.81 -16.16
CA ILE A 640 2.38 -57.93 -17.32
C ILE A 640 1.04 -57.19 -17.40
N ALA A 641 -0.08 -57.90 -17.27
CA ALA A 641 -1.41 -57.27 -17.30
C ALA A 641 -1.59 -56.17 -16.24
N SER A 642 -1.10 -56.36 -15.01
CA SER A 642 -1.17 -55.33 -13.96
C SER A 642 -0.21 -54.16 -14.22
N GLN A 643 0.98 -54.42 -14.76
CA GLN A 643 1.95 -53.38 -15.14
C GLN A 643 1.44 -52.52 -16.29
N ASP A 644 0.95 -53.15 -17.36
CA ASP A 644 0.42 -52.47 -18.54
C ASP A 644 -0.83 -51.66 -18.19
N LEU A 645 -1.75 -52.22 -17.39
CA LEU A 645 -2.94 -51.51 -16.93
C LEU A 645 -2.57 -50.24 -16.15
N LEU A 646 -1.64 -50.32 -15.21
CA LEU A 646 -1.22 -49.19 -14.39
C LEU A 646 -0.44 -48.15 -15.21
N ALA A 647 0.38 -48.60 -16.17
CA ALA A 647 1.13 -47.72 -17.05
C ALA A 647 0.21 -46.94 -18.00
N GLU A 648 -0.70 -47.63 -18.68
CA GLU A 648 -1.67 -47.00 -19.59
C GLU A 648 -2.63 -46.07 -18.84
N LEU A 649 -3.09 -46.46 -17.66
CA LEU A 649 -3.96 -45.60 -16.83
C LEU A 649 -3.23 -44.34 -16.36
N ALA A 650 -1.96 -44.44 -15.97
CA ALA A 650 -1.14 -43.28 -15.60
C ALA A 650 -0.91 -42.33 -16.80
N ASP A 651 -0.65 -42.87 -17.98
CA ASP A 651 -0.46 -42.08 -19.20
C ASP A 651 -1.77 -41.41 -19.65
N ASP A 652 -2.92 -42.06 -19.53
CA ASP A 652 -4.23 -41.44 -19.82
C ASP A 652 -4.62 -40.37 -18.79
N VAL A 653 -4.30 -40.57 -17.50
CA VAL A 653 -4.48 -39.53 -16.48
C VAL A 653 -3.59 -38.32 -16.78
N LEU A 654 -2.35 -38.54 -17.23
CA LEU A 654 -1.47 -37.48 -17.70
C LEU A 654 -2.08 -36.76 -18.89
N ALA A 655 -2.56 -37.48 -19.91
CA ALA A 655 -3.24 -36.88 -21.07
C ALA A 655 -4.45 -36.02 -20.64
N LEU A 656 -5.25 -36.49 -19.68
CA LEU A 656 -6.36 -35.72 -19.12
C LEU A 656 -5.90 -34.42 -18.43
N GLN A 657 -4.82 -34.49 -17.63
CA GLN A 657 -4.20 -33.30 -17.02
C GLN A 657 -3.75 -32.29 -18.08
N LEU A 658 -3.18 -32.75 -19.20
CA LEU A 658 -2.76 -31.88 -20.28
C LEU A 658 -3.94 -31.24 -21.02
N VAL A 659 -5.04 -31.98 -21.24
CA VAL A 659 -6.27 -31.42 -21.79
C VAL A 659 -6.80 -30.30 -20.90
N GLN A 660 -6.86 -30.52 -19.58
CA GLN A 660 -7.27 -29.50 -18.62
C GLN A 660 -6.34 -28.28 -18.64
N ALA A 661 -5.02 -28.51 -18.59
CA ALA A 661 -4.03 -27.44 -18.61
C ALA A 661 -4.13 -26.59 -19.87
N ARG A 662 -4.32 -27.22 -21.05
CA ARG A 662 -4.52 -26.50 -22.32
C ARG A 662 -5.83 -25.72 -22.32
N ALA A 663 -6.94 -26.31 -21.89
CA ALA A 663 -8.24 -25.64 -21.81
C ALA A 663 -8.18 -24.40 -20.90
N ARG A 664 -7.64 -24.55 -19.68
CA ARG A 664 -7.49 -23.45 -18.71
C ARG A 664 -6.57 -22.35 -19.24
N THR A 665 -5.38 -22.69 -19.75
CA THR A 665 -4.41 -21.73 -20.34
C THR A 665 -5.05 -20.83 -21.39
N GLU A 666 -5.86 -21.43 -22.24
CA GLU A 666 -6.42 -20.80 -23.44
C GLU A 666 -7.73 -20.04 -23.15
N SER A 667 -8.34 -20.29 -21.98
CA SER A 667 -9.58 -19.64 -21.50
C SER A 667 -9.37 -18.32 -20.73
N VAL A 668 -8.17 -18.09 -20.19
CA VAL A 668 -7.85 -16.84 -19.46
C VAL A 668 -7.98 -15.64 -20.41
N LEU A 669 -8.36 -14.46 -19.94
CA LEU A 669 -8.36 -13.25 -20.78
C LEU A 669 -7.71 -12.11 -20.01
N LEU A 670 -7.05 -11.20 -20.74
CA LEU A 670 -6.62 -9.92 -20.20
C LEU A 670 -7.76 -8.91 -20.37
N PRO A 671 -8.14 -8.15 -19.35
CA PRO A 671 -9.03 -6.99 -19.50
C PRO A 671 -8.44 -6.01 -20.52
N GLU A 672 -9.28 -5.30 -21.26
CA GLU A 672 -8.81 -4.42 -22.32
C GLU A 672 -8.31 -3.07 -21.79
N VAL A 673 -7.20 -2.60 -22.37
CA VAL A 673 -6.69 -1.23 -22.19
C VAL A 673 -6.32 -0.69 -23.57
N ASP A 674 -7.05 0.33 -24.01
CA ASP A 674 -6.84 1.00 -25.30
C ASP A 674 -6.84 2.51 -25.10
N LEU A 675 -5.64 3.06 -24.92
CA LEU A 675 -5.38 4.48 -24.73
C LEU A 675 -4.05 4.85 -25.40
N THR A 676 -4.03 5.97 -26.11
CA THR A 676 -2.78 6.58 -26.55
C THR A 676 -2.13 7.36 -25.40
N PRO A 677 -0.79 7.55 -25.41
CA PRO A 677 -0.12 8.36 -24.38
C PRO A 677 -0.65 9.80 -24.27
N ARG A 678 -1.13 10.37 -25.38
CA ARG A 678 -1.72 11.72 -25.41
C ARG A 678 -3.05 11.74 -24.68
N GLU A 679 -3.96 10.83 -25.01
CA GLU A 679 -5.26 10.72 -24.34
C GLU A 679 -5.09 10.45 -22.85
N ALA A 680 -4.16 9.56 -22.48
CA ALA A 680 -3.84 9.29 -21.09
C ALA A 680 -3.36 10.54 -20.34
N LEU A 681 -2.54 11.40 -20.96
CA LEU A 681 -2.09 12.65 -20.34
C LEU A 681 -3.25 13.63 -20.14
N GLU A 682 -4.14 13.80 -21.11
CA GLU A 682 -5.26 14.74 -20.98
C GLU A 682 -6.26 14.31 -19.90
N ILE A 683 -6.55 13.01 -19.83
CA ILE A 683 -7.35 12.42 -18.75
C ILE A 683 -6.66 12.68 -17.39
N ALA A 684 -5.36 12.42 -17.32
CA ALA A 684 -4.56 12.66 -16.13
C ALA A 684 -4.57 14.14 -15.72
N ARG A 685 -4.33 15.07 -16.63
CA ARG A 685 -4.30 16.52 -16.37
C ARG A 685 -5.60 17.03 -15.74
N THR A 686 -6.73 16.46 -16.16
CA THR A 686 -8.06 16.85 -15.66
C THR A 686 -8.38 16.23 -14.30
N ASN A 687 -8.10 14.93 -14.13
CA ASN A 687 -8.57 14.16 -12.98
C ASN A 687 -7.55 14.10 -11.82
N ARG A 688 -6.27 14.35 -12.08
CA ARG A 688 -5.21 14.23 -11.08
C ARG A 688 -5.21 15.37 -10.07
N ARG A 689 -5.39 14.98 -8.81
CA ARG A 689 -5.36 15.87 -7.65
C ARG A 689 -3.99 16.51 -7.39
N ASP A 690 -2.92 15.76 -7.62
CA ASP A 690 -1.56 16.27 -7.47
C ASP A 690 -1.18 17.27 -8.56
N TRP A 691 -1.75 17.13 -9.76
CA TRP A 691 -1.58 18.12 -10.82
C TRP A 691 -2.15 19.47 -10.39
N ALA A 692 -3.35 19.46 -9.81
CA ALA A 692 -3.96 20.66 -9.23
C ALA A 692 -3.11 21.26 -8.10
N ASN A 693 -2.50 20.43 -7.25
CA ASN A 693 -1.60 20.90 -6.19
C ASN A 693 -0.28 21.45 -6.73
N ALA A 694 0.32 20.81 -7.73
CA ALA A 694 1.56 21.28 -8.37
C ALA A 694 1.35 22.65 -9.04
N ARG A 695 0.21 22.82 -9.74
CA ARG A 695 -0.19 24.11 -10.32
C ARG A 695 -0.41 25.17 -9.23
N ALA A 696 -1.06 24.80 -8.12
CA ALA A 696 -1.27 25.71 -6.99
C ALA A 696 0.06 26.17 -6.36
N SER A 697 1.00 25.24 -6.14
CA SER A 697 2.34 25.50 -5.59
C SER A 697 3.16 26.45 -6.48
N LEU A 698 3.06 26.33 -7.81
CA LEU A 698 3.68 27.29 -8.73
C LEU A 698 3.11 28.70 -8.54
N VAL A 699 1.79 28.85 -8.42
CA VAL A 699 1.15 30.14 -8.16
C VAL A 699 1.53 30.69 -6.78
N ASP A 700 1.70 29.83 -5.78
CA ASP A 700 2.14 30.23 -4.44
C ASP A 700 3.55 30.82 -4.46
N SER A 701 4.48 30.19 -5.20
CA SER A 701 5.83 30.73 -5.41
C SER A 701 5.85 32.06 -6.15
N TRP A 702 4.87 32.28 -7.05
CA TRP A 702 4.71 33.55 -7.77
C TRP A 702 4.19 34.65 -6.84
N ARG A 703 3.17 34.38 -6.01
CA ARG A 703 2.62 35.36 -5.06
C ARG A 703 3.64 35.81 -4.02
N LEU A 704 4.53 34.90 -3.59
CA LEU A 704 5.60 35.23 -2.66
C LEU A 704 6.59 36.29 -3.21
N ILE A 705 6.67 36.47 -4.54
CA ILE A 705 7.49 37.53 -5.14
C ILE A 705 6.97 38.90 -4.68
N GLU A 706 5.65 39.09 -4.68
CA GLU A 706 5.04 40.36 -4.27
C GLU A 706 5.25 40.61 -2.77
N VAL A 707 5.03 39.57 -1.95
CA VAL A 707 5.24 39.66 -0.49
C VAL A 707 6.69 39.98 -0.14
N THR A 708 7.66 39.43 -0.88
CA THR A 708 9.08 39.75 -0.68
C THR A 708 9.50 41.08 -1.32
N ALA A 709 8.74 41.59 -2.29
CA ALA A 709 8.96 42.90 -2.89
C ALA A 709 8.51 44.04 -1.96
N ASP A 710 7.45 43.84 -1.17
CA ASP A 710 6.97 44.79 -0.15
C ASP A 710 8.08 45.18 0.86
N ASP A 711 8.97 44.24 1.20
CA ASP A 711 10.13 44.49 2.04
C ASP A 711 11.15 45.48 1.44
N LEU A 712 11.01 45.88 0.17
CA LEU A 712 11.80 46.93 -0.49
C LEU A 712 11.15 48.33 -0.40
N GLU A 713 9.91 48.44 0.06
CA GLU A 713 9.18 49.70 0.23
C GLU A 713 9.49 50.45 1.53
N SER A 714 9.43 51.79 1.52
CA SER A 714 9.60 52.60 2.73
C SER A 714 8.66 52.15 3.86
N ASN A 715 9.10 52.18 5.12
CA ASN A 715 8.14 52.02 6.22
C ASN A 715 7.44 53.35 6.49
N LEU A 716 6.11 53.35 6.58
CA LEU A 716 5.30 54.51 6.95
C LEU A 716 4.17 54.06 7.87
N ASP A 717 4.32 54.29 9.17
CA ASP A 717 3.35 53.88 10.19
C ASP A 717 2.57 55.07 10.75
N VAL A 718 1.25 54.92 10.85
CA VAL A 718 0.37 55.80 11.63
C VAL A 718 0.21 55.18 13.01
N ILE A 719 0.66 55.90 14.04
CA ILE A 719 0.52 55.49 15.44
C ILE A 719 -0.51 56.37 16.12
N PHE A 720 -1.56 55.74 16.61
CA PHE A 720 -2.60 56.37 17.41
C PHE A 720 -2.67 55.67 18.77
N SER A 721 -2.12 56.29 19.81
CA SER A 721 -2.11 55.72 21.16
C SER A 721 -2.59 56.72 22.19
N GLY A 722 -3.22 56.23 23.25
CA GLY A 722 -3.62 57.06 24.36
C GLY A 722 -3.69 56.27 25.65
N ASP A 723 -3.48 56.96 26.76
CA ASP A 723 -3.64 56.41 28.11
C ASP A 723 -4.43 57.37 28.99
N VAL A 724 -5.16 56.82 29.97
CA VAL A 724 -5.88 57.57 31.01
C VAL A 724 -5.60 56.90 32.34
N GLN A 725 -5.26 57.72 33.35
CA GLN A 725 -4.87 57.27 34.68
C GLN A 725 -5.82 57.81 35.75
N ASN A 726 -5.82 57.20 36.93
CA ASN A 726 -6.52 57.74 38.09
C ASN A 726 -5.76 58.93 38.70
N ALA A 727 -6.51 59.94 39.15
CA ALA A 727 -5.93 61.19 39.68
C ALA A 727 -5.70 61.18 41.21
N THR A 728 -6.24 60.18 41.90
CA THR A 728 -6.20 60.01 43.37
C THR A 728 -6.04 58.53 43.71
N ASP A 729 -5.83 58.19 44.98
CA ASP A 729 -5.76 56.80 45.47
C ASP A 729 -7.07 56.01 45.30
N ASN A 730 -8.12 56.60 44.71
CA ASN A 730 -9.31 55.88 44.28
C ASN A 730 -9.07 55.22 42.90
N PRO A 731 -9.08 53.89 42.80
CA PRO A 731 -8.87 53.17 41.53
C PRO A 731 -9.97 53.43 40.49
N LEU A 732 -11.15 53.91 40.91
CA LEU A 732 -12.28 54.18 40.02
C LEU A 732 -12.37 55.65 39.57
N ASP A 733 -11.55 56.56 40.11
CA ASP A 733 -11.50 57.98 39.72
C ASP A 733 -10.57 58.20 38.52
N VAL A 734 -10.88 57.54 37.40
CA VAL A 734 -10.16 57.67 36.13
C VAL A 734 -10.57 58.99 35.48
N ARG A 735 -9.62 59.92 35.30
CA ARG A 735 -9.91 61.26 34.77
C ARG A 735 -9.22 61.50 33.44
N GLY A 736 -9.98 61.98 32.45
CA GLY A 736 -9.41 62.38 31.16
C GLY A 736 -8.34 63.48 31.27
N SER A 737 -8.36 64.30 32.33
CA SER A 737 -7.34 65.32 32.60
C SER A 737 -5.96 64.74 32.97
N ALA A 738 -5.90 63.48 33.40
CA ALA A 738 -4.66 62.74 33.67
C ALA A 738 -4.26 61.84 32.48
N GLY A 739 -4.93 61.99 31.33
CA GLY A 739 -4.66 61.21 30.14
C GLY A 739 -3.67 61.87 29.18
N ARG A 740 -3.05 61.05 28.34
CA ARG A 740 -2.16 61.48 27.26
C ARG A 740 -2.63 60.84 25.96
N LEU A 741 -2.79 61.64 24.91
CA LEU A 741 -3.01 61.17 23.55
C LEU A 741 -1.76 61.44 22.71
N ARG A 742 -1.28 60.44 21.96
CA ARG A 742 -0.18 60.55 21.01
C ARG A 742 -0.67 60.13 19.62
N VAL A 743 -0.53 61.05 18.67
CA VAL A 743 -0.68 60.77 17.25
C VAL A 743 0.69 61.01 16.63
N GLY A 744 1.23 60.00 15.94
CA GLY A 744 2.55 60.06 15.33
C GLY A 744 2.55 59.44 13.95
N LEU A 745 3.39 60.00 13.08
CA LEU A 745 3.79 59.37 11.82
C LEU A 745 5.23 58.93 12.00
N GLN A 746 5.51 57.65 11.81
CA GLN A 746 6.87 57.12 11.75
C GLN A 746 7.21 56.79 10.32
N TRP A 747 8.33 57.29 9.84
CA TRP A 747 8.79 57.06 8.48
C TRP A 747 10.23 56.59 8.51
N ASP A 748 10.50 55.48 7.83
CA ASP A 748 11.85 54.96 7.61
C ASP A 748 12.13 54.84 6.11
N ALA A 749 13.20 55.50 5.68
CA ALA A 749 13.58 55.65 4.29
C ALA A 749 14.31 54.39 3.78
N PRO A 750 14.05 53.92 2.54
CA PRO A 750 14.71 52.73 1.98
C PRO A 750 16.14 53.05 1.48
N LEU A 751 17.04 53.50 2.36
CA LEU A 751 18.38 53.94 1.97
C LEU A 751 19.38 52.78 1.82
N THR A 752 19.32 51.78 2.69
CA THR A 752 20.24 50.63 2.69
C THR A 752 19.49 49.32 2.88
N ARG A 753 19.18 48.63 1.78
CA ARG A 753 18.41 47.37 1.77
C ARG A 753 19.11 46.23 1.07
N LEU A 754 20.36 45.98 1.47
CA LEU A 754 21.18 44.96 0.82
C LEU A 754 20.60 43.56 1.02
N GLN A 755 20.11 43.28 2.23
CA GLN A 755 19.57 41.98 2.59
C GLN A 755 18.24 41.72 1.88
N GLU A 756 17.31 42.66 1.96
CA GLU A 756 15.99 42.58 1.32
C GLU A 756 16.11 42.50 -0.20
N ARG A 757 17.04 43.25 -0.81
CA ARG A 757 17.35 43.13 -2.25
C ARG A 757 17.84 41.73 -2.61
N ASN A 758 18.69 41.13 -1.77
CA ASN A 758 19.18 39.78 -2.00
C ASN A 758 18.05 38.75 -1.83
N THR A 759 17.18 38.91 -0.83
CA THR A 759 15.98 38.07 -0.61
C THR A 759 14.99 38.18 -1.77
N TYR A 760 14.74 39.38 -2.30
CA TYR A 760 13.93 39.57 -3.51
C TYR A 760 14.57 38.91 -4.75
N ARG A 761 15.89 39.04 -4.91
CA ARG A 761 16.59 38.33 -6.00
C ARG A 761 16.48 36.82 -5.83
N GLU A 762 16.53 36.33 -4.60
CA GLU A 762 16.34 34.93 -4.27
C GLU A 762 14.93 34.45 -4.63
N SER A 763 13.88 35.20 -4.29
CA SER A 763 12.48 34.83 -4.62
C SER A 763 12.24 34.73 -6.14
N LEU A 764 12.81 35.65 -6.93
CA LEU A 764 12.79 35.55 -8.40
C LEU A 764 13.50 34.30 -8.93
N ILE A 765 14.63 33.92 -8.32
CA ILE A 765 15.36 32.70 -8.68
C ILE A 765 14.54 31.47 -8.30
N GLN A 766 13.94 31.46 -7.11
CA GLN A 766 13.08 30.39 -6.60
C GLN A 766 11.84 30.20 -7.50
N PHE A 767 11.17 31.27 -7.93
CA PHE A 767 10.06 31.17 -8.90
C PHE A 767 10.51 30.56 -10.23
N ASN A 768 11.66 30.99 -10.76
CA ASN A 768 12.22 30.39 -11.96
C ASN A 768 12.57 28.90 -11.76
N GLN A 769 13.03 28.50 -10.57
CA GLN A 769 13.24 27.09 -10.22
C GLN A 769 11.90 26.34 -10.14
N ALA A 770 10.88 26.91 -9.52
CA ALA A 770 9.54 26.34 -9.43
C ALA A 770 8.90 26.13 -10.82
N ARG A 771 9.06 27.10 -11.74
CA ARG A 771 8.61 26.94 -13.14
C ARG A 771 9.31 25.78 -13.84
N ARG A 772 10.61 25.58 -13.57
CA ARG A 772 11.35 24.43 -14.11
C ARG A 772 10.91 23.11 -13.51
N GLN A 773 10.65 23.09 -12.21
CA GLN A 773 10.10 21.92 -11.53
C GLN A 773 8.70 21.57 -12.04
N TYR A 774 7.88 22.57 -12.39
CA TYR A 774 6.54 22.35 -12.93
C TYR A 774 6.55 21.66 -14.30
N TYR A 775 7.29 22.16 -15.30
CA TYR A 775 7.34 21.44 -16.59
C TYR A 775 8.08 20.09 -16.47
N GLN A 776 9.06 19.95 -15.57
CA GLN A 776 9.68 18.65 -15.26
C GLN A 776 8.68 17.67 -14.63
N PHE A 777 7.73 18.17 -13.85
CA PHE A 777 6.63 17.39 -13.31
C PHE A 777 5.70 16.90 -14.44
N GLU A 778 5.31 17.78 -15.36
CA GLU A 778 4.49 17.43 -16.52
C GLU A 778 5.19 16.37 -17.40
N ASP A 779 6.47 16.60 -17.74
CA ASP A 779 7.31 15.66 -18.48
C ASP A 779 7.44 14.31 -17.76
N GLY A 780 7.58 14.33 -16.43
CA GLY A 780 7.67 13.13 -15.61
C GLY A 780 6.39 12.30 -15.61
N VAL A 781 5.23 12.96 -15.56
CA VAL A 781 3.92 12.30 -15.69
C VAL A 781 3.75 11.71 -17.10
N TRP A 782 4.10 12.46 -18.14
CA TRP A 782 4.09 11.98 -19.52
C TRP A 782 4.97 10.74 -19.71
N GLN A 783 6.22 10.80 -19.25
CA GLN A 783 7.15 9.68 -19.31
C GLN A 783 6.59 8.45 -18.57
N GLY A 784 5.98 8.68 -17.41
CA GLY A 784 5.36 7.65 -16.59
C GLY A 784 4.22 6.92 -17.28
N LEU A 785 3.20 7.66 -17.74
CA LEU A 785 2.04 7.11 -18.45
C LEU A 785 2.45 6.41 -19.75
N ARG A 786 3.34 7.01 -20.53
CA ARG A 786 3.90 6.39 -21.74
C ARG A 786 4.65 5.09 -21.42
N GLY A 787 5.35 5.03 -20.28
CA GLY A 787 6.03 3.84 -19.78
C GLY A 787 5.05 2.71 -19.42
N GLN A 788 3.97 3.04 -18.70
CA GLN A 788 2.92 2.09 -18.31
C GLN A 788 2.19 1.51 -19.52
N LEU A 789 1.74 2.36 -20.45
CA LEU A 789 1.08 1.90 -21.68
C LEU A 789 1.99 1.01 -22.52
N ARG A 790 3.28 1.36 -22.64
CA ARG A 790 4.27 0.50 -23.32
C ARG A 790 4.41 -0.85 -22.62
N GLN A 791 4.45 -0.87 -21.28
CA GLN A 791 4.58 -2.10 -20.51
C GLN A 791 3.32 -2.98 -20.64
N LEU A 792 2.13 -2.39 -20.62
CA LEU A 792 0.86 -3.10 -20.86
C LEU A 792 0.86 -3.74 -22.24
N GLN A 793 1.26 -2.99 -23.26
CA GLN A 793 1.35 -3.50 -24.63
C GLN A 793 2.37 -4.65 -24.74
N ALA A 794 3.55 -4.50 -24.13
CA ALA A 794 4.55 -5.57 -24.08
C ALA A 794 4.02 -6.82 -23.34
N ASN A 795 3.29 -6.65 -22.24
CA ASN A 795 2.68 -7.74 -21.49
C ASN A 795 1.60 -8.46 -22.32
N GLN A 796 0.81 -7.76 -23.14
CA GLN A 796 -0.16 -8.39 -24.05
C GLN A 796 0.53 -9.35 -25.04
N TYR A 797 1.59 -8.90 -25.72
CA TYR A 797 2.35 -9.77 -26.62
C TYR A 797 3.05 -10.91 -25.88
N ASN A 798 3.67 -10.64 -24.72
CA ASN A 798 4.32 -11.65 -23.89
C ASN A 798 3.34 -12.69 -23.35
N PHE A 799 2.07 -12.31 -23.16
CA PHE A 799 1.03 -13.22 -22.70
C PHE A 799 0.71 -14.25 -23.79
N GLU A 800 0.53 -13.81 -25.03
CA GLU A 800 0.34 -14.73 -26.17
C GLU A 800 1.57 -15.60 -26.43
N LEU A 801 2.78 -15.05 -26.30
CA LEU A 801 4.02 -15.83 -26.37
C LEU A 801 4.11 -16.89 -25.24
N SER A 802 3.77 -16.51 -24.01
CA SER A 802 3.80 -17.41 -22.85
C SER A 802 2.78 -18.54 -22.99
N ARG A 803 1.62 -18.28 -23.58
CA ARG A 803 0.63 -19.31 -23.92
C ARG A 803 1.18 -20.33 -24.90
N GLN A 804 1.80 -19.84 -25.97
CA GLN A 804 2.43 -20.73 -26.95
C GLN A 804 3.54 -21.56 -26.31
N ALA A 805 4.32 -20.99 -25.39
CA ALA A 805 5.35 -21.72 -24.64
C ALA A 805 4.76 -22.84 -23.78
N VAL A 806 3.67 -22.59 -23.04
CA VAL A 806 2.96 -23.63 -22.26
C VAL A 806 2.48 -24.77 -23.16
N ARG A 807 1.92 -24.44 -24.33
CA ARG A 807 1.48 -25.43 -25.32
C ARG A 807 2.63 -26.29 -25.84
N ILE A 808 3.75 -25.67 -26.21
CA ILE A 808 4.93 -26.37 -26.71
C ILE A 808 5.52 -27.27 -25.63
N ALA A 809 5.63 -26.78 -24.39
CA ALA A 809 6.12 -27.57 -23.26
C ALA A 809 5.20 -28.75 -22.94
N ALA A 810 3.88 -28.57 -23.01
CA ALA A 810 2.92 -29.67 -22.87
C ALA A 810 3.10 -30.73 -23.98
N ALA A 811 3.28 -30.32 -25.24
CA ALA A 811 3.54 -31.24 -26.34
C ALA A 811 4.88 -31.98 -26.22
N GLN A 812 5.91 -31.37 -25.63
CA GLN A 812 7.18 -32.05 -25.35
C GLN A 812 7.01 -33.20 -24.36
N ILE A 813 6.14 -33.04 -23.35
CA ILE A 813 5.85 -34.11 -22.39
C ILE A 813 5.18 -35.29 -23.07
N THR A 814 4.17 -35.06 -23.92
CA THR A 814 3.51 -36.15 -24.66
C THR A 814 4.45 -36.84 -25.63
N LEU A 815 5.27 -36.09 -26.36
CA LEU A 815 6.24 -36.68 -27.29
C LEU A 815 7.29 -37.53 -26.55
N ASN A 816 7.73 -37.09 -25.37
CA ASN A 816 8.66 -37.87 -24.55
C ASN A 816 8.01 -39.16 -24.01
N SER A 817 6.73 -39.12 -23.60
CA SER A 817 6.00 -40.34 -23.20
C SER A 817 5.80 -41.29 -24.38
N ASP A 818 5.42 -40.77 -25.56
CA ASP A 818 5.19 -41.57 -26.76
C ASP A 818 6.48 -42.26 -27.23
N ILE A 819 7.61 -41.54 -27.24
CA ILE A 819 8.91 -42.11 -27.58
C ILE A 819 9.29 -43.22 -26.60
N ARG A 820 9.03 -43.03 -25.30
CA ARG A 820 9.30 -44.04 -24.28
C ARG A 820 8.46 -45.30 -24.54
N GLN A 821 7.16 -45.16 -24.72
CA GLN A 821 6.25 -46.28 -25.01
C GLN A 821 6.66 -47.04 -26.28
N LEU A 822 7.01 -46.31 -27.36
CA LEU A 822 7.46 -46.92 -28.61
C LEU A 822 8.76 -47.71 -28.46
N ASN A 823 9.66 -47.28 -27.56
CA ASN A 823 10.90 -48.00 -27.27
C ASN A 823 10.65 -49.24 -26.42
N GLU A 824 9.80 -49.12 -25.39
CA GLU A 824 9.36 -50.25 -24.55
C GLU A 824 8.67 -51.34 -25.39
N ALA A 825 7.74 -50.95 -26.28
CA ALA A 825 7.06 -51.87 -27.19
C ALA A 825 8.01 -52.59 -28.17
N ARG A 826 9.20 -52.02 -28.42
CA ARG A 826 10.24 -52.62 -29.26
C ARG A 826 11.28 -53.42 -28.46
N GLY A 827 11.15 -53.49 -27.14
CA GLY A 827 12.15 -54.09 -26.26
C GLY A 827 13.51 -53.37 -26.29
N ALA A 828 13.53 -52.10 -26.71
CA ALA A 828 14.74 -51.31 -26.82
C ALA A 828 15.00 -50.52 -25.52
N PRO A 829 16.25 -50.45 -25.02
CA PRO A 829 16.56 -49.63 -23.85
C PRO A 829 16.28 -48.16 -24.16
N SER A 830 15.87 -47.41 -23.13
CA SER A 830 15.65 -45.97 -23.24
C SER A 830 16.91 -45.28 -23.80
N GLY A 831 16.70 -44.30 -24.68
CA GLY A 831 17.79 -43.56 -25.30
C GLY A 831 18.77 -42.96 -24.28
N PRO A 832 20.03 -42.68 -24.66
CA PRO A 832 21.06 -42.21 -23.73
C PRO A 832 20.73 -40.86 -23.06
N THR A 833 19.78 -40.12 -23.59
CA THR A 833 19.33 -38.81 -23.11
C THR A 833 17.93 -38.83 -22.49
N ALA A 834 17.23 -39.97 -22.42
CA ALA A 834 15.82 -40.04 -22.05
C ALA A 834 15.50 -39.36 -20.70
N ALA A 835 16.29 -39.64 -19.66
CA ALA A 835 16.15 -38.96 -18.36
C ALA A 835 16.35 -37.45 -18.46
N ARG A 836 17.35 -37.00 -19.22
CA ARG A 836 17.64 -35.58 -19.43
C ARG A 836 16.51 -34.88 -20.18
N ASP A 837 15.98 -35.50 -21.22
CA ASP A 837 14.93 -34.95 -22.07
C ASP A 837 13.61 -34.82 -21.28
N ALA A 838 13.30 -35.81 -20.44
CA ALA A 838 12.15 -35.74 -19.53
C ALA A 838 12.32 -34.67 -18.44
N ILE A 839 13.49 -34.60 -17.80
CA ILE A 839 13.79 -33.55 -16.78
C ILE A 839 13.71 -32.15 -17.41
N SER A 840 14.21 -31.97 -18.64
CA SER A 840 14.10 -30.70 -19.37
C SER A 840 12.64 -30.34 -19.61
N ALA A 841 11.86 -31.24 -20.21
CA ALA A 841 10.45 -30.98 -20.53
C ALA A 841 9.61 -30.63 -19.27
N LEU A 842 9.89 -31.26 -18.13
CA LEU A 842 9.24 -30.94 -16.86
C LEU A 842 9.61 -29.53 -16.35
N ASN A 843 10.89 -29.18 -16.39
CA ASN A 843 11.34 -27.84 -16.00
C ASN A 843 10.86 -26.76 -16.98
N ASP A 844 10.79 -27.07 -18.27
CA ASP A 844 10.30 -26.18 -19.32
C ASP A 844 8.80 -25.90 -19.15
N LEU A 845 8.00 -26.91 -18.79
CA LEU A 845 6.59 -26.70 -18.43
C LEU A 845 6.46 -25.83 -17.19
N LEU A 846 7.16 -26.16 -16.10
CA LEU A 846 7.14 -25.35 -14.86
C LEU A 846 7.50 -23.89 -15.15
N SER A 847 8.55 -23.67 -15.95
CA SER A 847 8.99 -22.33 -16.35
C SER A 847 7.93 -21.60 -17.17
N ALA A 848 7.32 -22.27 -18.15
CA ALA A 848 6.28 -21.69 -19.00
C ALA A 848 5.01 -21.34 -18.19
N GLN A 849 4.59 -22.20 -17.26
CA GLN A 849 3.46 -21.96 -16.36
C GLN A 849 3.71 -20.74 -15.47
N ASN A 850 4.88 -20.69 -14.84
CA ASN A 850 5.26 -19.55 -14.00
C ASN A 850 5.39 -18.27 -14.83
N SER A 851 5.91 -18.34 -16.06
CA SER A 851 5.99 -17.18 -16.97
C SER A 851 4.61 -16.64 -17.31
N LEU A 852 3.65 -17.51 -17.65
CA LEU A 852 2.27 -17.10 -17.96
C LEU A 852 1.61 -16.40 -16.76
N LEU A 853 1.72 -16.99 -15.57
CA LEU A 853 1.25 -16.39 -14.32
C LEU A 853 1.90 -15.02 -14.09
N ASN A 854 3.23 -14.94 -14.21
CA ASN A 854 3.97 -13.71 -13.97
C ASN A 854 3.56 -12.59 -14.93
N VAL A 855 3.40 -12.88 -16.22
CA VAL A 855 2.97 -11.87 -17.21
C VAL A 855 1.57 -11.35 -16.88
N TRP A 856 0.65 -12.23 -16.48
CA TRP A 856 -0.70 -11.82 -16.11
C TRP A 856 -0.72 -10.96 -14.84
N VAL A 857 -0.02 -11.37 -13.78
CA VAL A 857 0.04 -10.60 -12.54
C VAL A 857 0.67 -9.23 -12.82
N ASN A 858 1.75 -9.18 -13.60
CA ASN A 858 2.39 -7.92 -13.97
C ASN A 858 1.46 -7.03 -14.82
N TYR A 859 0.62 -7.60 -15.69
CA TYR A 859 -0.39 -6.88 -16.43
C TYR A 859 -1.42 -6.22 -15.49
N GLU A 860 -1.98 -6.99 -14.55
CA GLU A 860 -2.96 -6.45 -13.60
C GLU A 860 -2.37 -5.39 -12.66
N VAL A 861 -1.12 -5.56 -12.23
CA VAL A 861 -0.42 -4.53 -11.43
C VAL A 861 -0.33 -3.22 -12.22
N VAL A 862 0.17 -3.26 -13.45
CA VAL A 862 0.35 -2.05 -14.27
C VAL A 862 -1.01 -1.44 -14.67
N ARG A 863 -2.04 -2.26 -14.88
CA ARG A 863 -3.40 -1.81 -15.19
C ARG A 863 -4.01 -1.02 -14.02
N ARG A 864 -3.90 -1.56 -12.80
CA ARG A 864 -4.32 -0.87 -11.57
C ARG A 864 -3.51 0.41 -11.33
N ASP A 865 -2.21 0.36 -11.63
CA ASP A 865 -1.34 1.53 -11.53
C ASP A 865 -1.74 2.64 -12.49
N LEU A 866 -2.13 2.28 -13.72
CA LEU A 866 -2.61 3.19 -14.74
C LEU A 866 -3.89 3.90 -14.27
N ASP A 867 -4.87 3.18 -13.72
CA ASP A 867 -6.12 3.78 -13.23
C ASP A 867 -5.88 4.82 -12.11
N LEU A 868 -4.92 4.55 -11.21
CA LEU A 868 -4.49 5.53 -10.22
C LEU A 868 -3.80 6.75 -10.85
N ASP A 869 -2.90 6.52 -11.81
CA ASP A 869 -2.08 7.58 -12.41
C ASP A 869 -2.83 8.40 -13.47
N LEU A 870 -3.94 7.89 -14.00
CA LEU A 870 -4.96 8.66 -14.73
C LEU A 870 -5.82 9.51 -13.78
N GLY A 871 -5.83 9.21 -12.47
CA GLY A 871 -6.65 9.91 -11.47
C GLY A 871 -8.10 9.45 -11.40
N THR A 872 -8.49 8.44 -12.19
CA THR A 872 -9.86 7.94 -12.37
C THR A 872 -10.27 6.89 -11.34
N MET A 873 -9.29 6.28 -10.67
CA MET A 873 -9.53 5.24 -9.66
C MET A 873 -10.56 5.63 -8.60
N GLN A 874 -11.58 4.80 -8.40
CA GLN A 874 -12.63 4.99 -7.39
C GLN A 874 -12.50 3.96 -6.27
N LEU A 875 -12.84 4.39 -5.05
CA LEU A 875 -12.90 3.52 -3.87
C LEU A 875 -14.32 3.50 -3.31
N THR A 876 -14.72 2.39 -2.71
CA THR A 876 -15.94 2.29 -1.89
C THR A 876 -15.73 2.94 -0.50
N ALA A 877 -16.79 3.05 0.30
CA ALA A 877 -16.74 3.52 1.69
C ALA A 877 -15.70 2.78 2.53
N GLU A 878 -15.58 1.47 2.28
CA GLU A 878 -14.65 0.57 2.96
C GLU A 878 -13.21 0.68 2.42
N GLY A 879 -12.95 1.58 1.46
CA GLY A 879 -11.63 1.80 0.86
C GLY A 879 -11.22 0.73 -0.16
N LEU A 880 -12.17 -0.02 -0.70
CA LEU A 880 -11.93 -1.06 -1.72
C LEU A 880 -12.01 -0.47 -3.12
N TRP A 881 -11.15 -0.92 -4.04
CA TRP A 881 -11.17 -0.46 -5.43
C TRP A 881 -12.38 -0.98 -6.20
N VAL A 882 -13.05 -0.08 -6.91
CA VAL A 882 -14.09 -0.44 -7.87
C VAL A 882 -13.45 -0.62 -9.24
N ASP A 883 -13.35 -1.87 -9.71
CA ASP A 883 -12.75 -2.17 -11.01
C ASP A 883 -13.59 -1.58 -12.16
N PRO A 884 -13.06 -0.65 -12.98
CA PRO A 884 -13.77 -0.09 -14.13
C PRO A 884 -13.93 -1.07 -15.30
N GLY A 885 -13.25 -2.22 -15.28
CA GLY A 885 -13.23 -3.17 -16.39
C GLY A 885 -12.34 -2.67 -17.53
N GLU A 886 -12.89 -2.50 -18.72
CA GLU A 886 -12.13 -2.04 -19.88
C GLU A 886 -11.72 -0.57 -19.70
N ILE A 887 -10.44 -0.24 -19.87
CA ILE A 887 -9.92 1.13 -19.77
C ILE A 887 -9.76 1.68 -21.19
N THR A 888 -10.75 2.44 -21.63
CA THR A 888 -10.79 3.11 -22.94
C THR A 888 -11.23 4.56 -22.75
N LEU A 889 -11.02 5.41 -23.75
CA LEU A 889 -11.42 6.82 -23.68
C LEU A 889 -12.89 7.01 -23.23
N GLN A 890 -13.79 6.12 -23.65
CA GLN A 890 -15.22 6.18 -23.31
C GLN A 890 -15.51 5.80 -21.85
N THR A 891 -14.76 4.84 -21.29
CA THR A 891 -15.03 4.33 -19.94
C THR A 891 -14.43 5.21 -18.85
N VAL A 892 -13.27 5.81 -19.10
CA VAL A 892 -12.60 6.73 -18.16
C VAL A 892 -12.95 8.22 -18.38
N GLY A 893 -13.92 8.52 -19.26
CA GLY A 893 -14.54 9.85 -19.37
C GLY A 893 -13.71 10.89 -20.14
N GLY A 894 -12.87 10.47 -21.09
CA GLY A 894 -12.16 11.39 -21.99
C GLY A 894 -13.08 11.95 -23.08
N VAL A 895 -12.93 13.23 -23.41
CA VAL A 895 -13.54 13.82 -24.61
C VAL A 895 -12.73 13.35 -25.83
N ALA A 896 -13.38 12.84 -26.87
CA ALA A 896 -12.71 12.48 -28.12
C ALA A 896 -12.00 13.73 -28.67
N LEU A 897 -10.68 13.67 -28.78
CA LEU A 897 -9.91 14.73 -29.43
C LEU A 897 -10.23 14.65 -30.92
N ASP A 898 -10.90 15.67 -31.44
CA ASP A 898 -11.17 15.79 -32.87
C ASP A 898 -9.81 15.88 -33.61
N ASP A 899 -9.58 14.99 -34.58
CA ASP A 899 -8.32 14.81 -35.35
C ASP A 899 -7.90 16.06 -36.17
N GLY A 900 -8.60 17.19 -36.00
CA GLY A 900 -8.36 18.47 -36.68
C GLY A 900 -7.69 19.56 -35.84
N LEU A 901 -7.38 19.35 -34.57
CA LEU A 901 -6.64 20.34 -33.77
C LEU A 901 -5.14 20.24 -34.07
N SER A 902 -4.68 21.19 -34.88
CA SER A 902 -3.30 21.44 -35.28
C SER A 902 -2.33 21.40 -34.09
N GLU A 903 -1.10 20.96 -34.38
CA GLU A 903 0.09 20.82 -33.51
C GLU A 903 0.51 22.08 -32.70
N GLU A 904 -0.31 23.13 -32.63
CA GLU A 904 -0.03 24.45 -32.05
C GLU A 904 -0.77 24.77 -30.74
N GLN A 905 -1.57 23.86 -30.17
CA GLN A 905 -1.96 24.00 -28.76
C GLN A 905 -0.79 23.57 -27.86
N GLY A 906 0.21 24.45 -27.77
CA GLY A 906 1.24 24.39 -26.75
C GLY A 906 0.64 24.45 -25.34
N MET A 907 1.48 24.21 -24.34
CA MET A 907 1.15 24.20 -22.90
C MET A 907 0.77 25.59 -22.33
N ILE A 908 -0.11 26.33 -23.00
CA ILE A 908 -0.70 27.58 -22.55
C ILE A 908 -2.10 27.64 -23.18
N ASP A 909 -3.16 27.69 -22.35
CA ASP A 909 -4.50 28.05 -22.83
C ASP A 909 -4.45 29.48 -23.38
N GLU A 910 -4.59 29.65 -24.70
CA GLU A 910 -4.69 30.97 -25.35
C GLU A 910 -5.89 31.78 -24.85
N ALA A 911 -6.90 31.13 -24.24
CA ALA A 911 -8.10 31.78 -23.72
C ALA A 911 -7.85 32.74 -22.53
N ILE A 912 -6.64 32.78 -21.95
CA ILE A 912 -6.31 33.67 -20.82
C ILE A 912 -5.58 34.95 -21.30
N VAL A 913 -5.05 34.98 -22.51
CA VAL A 913 -4.31 36.15 -23.02
C VAL A 913 -5.28 37.30 -23.39
N ASP A 914 -6.49 36.99 -23.88
CA ASP A 914 -7.46 38.00 -24.29
C ASP A 914 -8.12 38.78 -23.11
N ALA A 915 -8.00 38.30 -21.87
CA ALA A 915 -8.55 38.97 -20.69
C ALA A 915 -7.57 39.94 -20.01
N ALA A 916 -6.28 39.91 -20.39
CA ALA A 916 -5.24 40.76 -19.79
C ALA A 916 -4.93 42.04 -20.61
N ASP A 917 -5.45 42.13 -21.84
CA ASP A 917 -5.08 43.20 -22.78
C ASP A 917 -5.89 44.50 -22.65
N GLU A 918 -6.85 44.61 -21.72
CA GLU A 918 -7.65 45.85 -21.58
C GLU A 918 -7.13 46.88 -20.57
N GLU A 919 -6.08 46.64 -19.75
CA GLU A 919 -5.70 47.66 -18.75
C GLU A 919 -4.21 47.93 -18.44
N PHE A 920 -3.25 47.39 -19.20
CA PHE A 920 -1.82 47.74 -18.98
C PHE A 920 -1.05 48.04 -20.27
N GLN A 921 -1.25 49.24 -20.84
CA GLN A 921 -0.34 49.81 -21.82
C GLN A 921 0.98 50.21 -21.16
N LEU A 922 1.95 49.30 -21.10
CA LEU A 922 3.35 49.64 -20.86
C LEU A 922 3.94 50.25 -22.12
N THR A 923 4.37 51.52 -22.04
CA THR A 923 5.13 52.17 -23.11
C THR A 923 6.45 51.42 -23.37
N PRO A 924 6.80 51.09 -24.62
CA PRO A 924 8.04 50.38 -24.92
C PRO A 924 9.25 51.31 -24.70
N VAL A 925 10.13 50.93 -23.78
CA VAL A 925 11.46 51.54 -23.62
C VAL A 925 12.32 51.13 -24.81
N ALA A 926 12.95 52.11 -25.46
CA ALA A 926 13.80 51.92 -26.63
C ALA A 926 14.94 50.93 -26.36
N ARG A 927 15.14 49.97 -27.29
CA ARG A 927 16.33 49.11 -27.34
C ARG A 927 17.55 49.96 -27.69
N GLU A 928 18.50 50.10 -26.76
CA GLU A 928 19.88 50.43 -27.11
C GLU A 928 20.61 49.16 -27.58
N GLU A 929 21.27 49.23 -28.74
CA GLU A 929 22.09 48.17 -29.30
C GLU A 929 23.37 47.97 -28.48
N ILE A 930 23.62 46.72 -28.05
CA ILE A 930 24.84 46.31 -27.36
C ILE A 930 25.98 46.18 -28.41
N PRO A 931 27.14 46.84 -28.25
CA PRO A 931 28.25 46.69 -29.19
C PRO A 931 28.94 45.32 -29.02
N GLN A 932 29.20 44.64 -30.13
CA GLN A 932 29.92 43.36 -30.16
C GLN A 932 31.38 43.54 -29.73
N VAL A 933 31.79 42.80 -28.69
CA VAL A 933 33.18 42.73 -28.23
C VAL A 933 33.96 41.75 -29.12
N GLY A 934 35.03 42.26 -29.73
CA GLY A 934 35.93 41.50 -30.60
C GLY A 934 36.71 40.40 -29.85
N ARG A 935 36.94 39.31 -30.57
CA ARG A 935 37.68 38.10 -30.14
C ARG A 935 39.11 38.45 -29.71
N ILE A 936 39.47 38.10 -28.47
CA ILE A 936 40.86 38.19 -27.97
C ILE A 936 41.58 36.89 -28.35
N GLU A 937 42.64 37.00 -29.15
CA GLU A 937 43.58 35.90 -29.43
C GLU A 937 44.55 35.71 -28.26
N LEU A 938 44.70 34.46 -27.81
CA LEU A 938 45.65 34.06 -26.77
C LEU A 938 47.03 33.77 -27.39
N PRO A 939 48.15 34.18 -26.76
CA PRO A 939 49.49 33.91 -27.29
C PRO A 939 49.96 32.48 -26.97
N GLU A 940 50.72 31.89 -27.90
CA GLU A 940 51.32 30.56 -27.83
C GLU A 940 52.33 30.42 -26.68
N VAL A 941 52.20 29.35 -25.88
CA VAL A 941 53.16 28.96 -24.85
C VAL A 941 54.21 28.04 -25.47
N GLY A 942 55.41 28.58 -25.69
CA GLY A 942 56.60 27.84 -26.07
C GLY A 942 57.19 27.02 -24.91
N ALA A 943 57.67 25.82 -25.25
CA ALA A 943 58.23 24.83 -24.35
C ALA A 943 59.61 25.20 -23.75
N ALA A 944 59.86 24.79 -22.51
CA ALA A 944 61.19 24.36 -22.04
C ALA A 944 61.08 23.44 -20.80
N ARG A 945 61.60 22.22 -20.96
CA ARG A 945 62.03 21.24 -19.93
C ARG A 945 63.39 21.67 -19.33
N PRO A 946 63.92 21.05 -18.26
CA PRO A 946 63.55 19.78 -17.61
C PRO A 946 62.91 19.88 -16.22
#